data_AF-A0A9D5V439-F1
#
_entry.id   AF-A0A9D5V439-F1
#
_cell.length_a   1.000
_cell.length_b   1.000
_cell.length_c   1.000
_cell.angle_alpha   90.00
_cell.angle_beta   90.00
_cell.angle_gamma   90.00
#
_symmetry.space_group_name_H-M   'P 1'
#
loop_
_entity.id
_entity.type
_entity.pdbx_description
1 polymer ?
#
loop_
_entity_poly.entity_id
_entity_poly.type
_entity_poly.pdbx_seq_one_letter_code
_entity_poly.pdbx_strand_id
1 'polypeptide(L)'
;MRKCNLADPWITRPSSVRGYWCSLLLLMLLTLSGCATTGPEKATEPTKPPVTQKEFSSEAKKKQPPATNDRPDGMISEARRLVEKNRNNDALALFRRVIQEFENTPEANEARYRMGELLLLQGQEDSALKALTDAAARSNQPFSLESAQLLGNMLEQRGDLPGAWIHWLRVAYTPSTPQATDAWQRFLKSYLKHGTPENTQRALQTLPAGQLSPDQARMALATIDQQDTDRLKQLHAIQPPGSPLTPLIALILGDRQNQEGSAQGAQSFWQSARTNDLTAQEAQRRLGASGMPPELTLGLLLPLSGEYESIGKNLLKAAQKALRDAPDTRIVLRVSDSRGKADEARRAMEQFRADGIGAVIGPVFQEEAKAAAEVAASYNIPIITLNPRSGIVQPGSSILQNAFRPESEGQVMARFAVEEKNLRRIAILAPDTEYGHLLTEAFSETVHQSGGTIVRATFYPSGSRDFSPWIKALVNADPKDLQARARNNRKEEPLDPVEPLASGKESSLRPWTDFDALFIPANAQEVRLIIPQAAFFKLRQPEITFLGTSLWNKPELFREGTDFLQGAFFCDTDDVARNRFNTSFFQTWKETPSSLDMLAYDSIALVAQSLREARMSGQSWYTLLKGGQQVQGAAGIVYFDENGQSRRNYFLYRIDADGPRKTESMVRQDPVTPPPAPFQAGTATPMAPPGALPPPGSPGTAYF
;
A
#
# COMPACT_ATOMS: atom_id res chain seq x y z
N MET A 1 52.84 39.40 25.54
CA MET A 1 54.06 39.24 26.37
C MET A 1 54.41 37.76 26.44
N ARG A 2 55.71 37.44 26.57
CA ARG A 2 56.38 36.30 27.27
C ARG A 2 55.49 35.30 28.05
N LYS A 3 55.79 33.99 28.16
CA LYS A 3 56.92 33.17 27.62
C LYS A 3 56.62 31.65 27.71
N CYS A 4 57.46 30.87 27.01
CA CYS A 4 57.83 29.44 27.06
C CYS A 4 57.36 28.58 28.26
N ASN A 5 57.04 27.29 28.11
CA ASN A 5 57.88 26.11 27.75
C ASN A 5 56.95 24.95 27.27
N LEU A 6 57.32 23.76 26.72
CA LEU A 6 58.50 23.02 26.19
C LEU A 6 57.90 21.77 25.43
N ALA A 7 58.55 20.89 24.65
CA ALA A 7 59.95 20.61 24.25
C ALA A 7 60.00 20.01 22.80
N ASP A 8 61.05 19.24 22.46
CA ASP A 8 61.34 18.48 21.22
C ASP A 8 62.27 17.27 21.64
N PRO A 9 62.85 16.35 20.81
CA PRO A 9 63.17 16.44 19.37
C PRO A 9 62.94 15.17 18.49
N TRP A 10 63.39 15.26 17.24
CA TRP A 10 63.41 14.27 16.15
C TRP A 10 64.45 13.12 16.31
N ILE A 11 64.35 12.01 15.52
CA ILE A 11 65.38 11.53 14.53
C ILE A 11 65.10 10.16 13.83
N THR A 12 65.16 10.16 12.48
CA THR A 12 65.48 9.12 11.44
C THR A 12 64.82 7.72 11.26
N ARG A 13 64.73 7.37 9.95
CA ARG A 13 64.58 6.06 9.23
C ARG A 13 65.75 5.07 9.50
N PRO A 14 65.79 3.77 9.10
CA PRO A 14 65.31 3.10 7.84
C PRO A 14 64.48 1.79 8.10
N SER A 15 64.24 0.77 7.23
CA SER A 15 64.96 0.21 6.04
C SER A 15 64.09 -0.62 5.05
N SER A 16 64.74 -1.09 3.96
CA SER A 16 64.30 -2.03 2.90
C SER A 16 64.35 -3.54 3.32
N VAL A 17 63.96 -4.59 2.57
CA VAL A 17 64.45 -5.08 1.25
C VAL A 17 63.56 -6.22 0.65
N ARG A 18 63.22 -6.13 -0.65
CA ARG A 18 62.77 -7.17 -1.64
C ARG A 18 61.57 -8.11 -1.31
N GLY A 19 60.73 -8.49 -2.29
CA GLY A 19 60.63 -8.00 -3.68
C GLY A 19 59.78 -8.90 -4.63
N TYR A 20 59.59 -8.41 -5.87
CA TYR A 20 59.17 -9.10 -7.13
C TYR A 20 57.80 -9.84 -7.14
N TRP A 21 56.91 -9.79 -8.14
CA TRP A 21 56.61 -9.01 -9.38
C TRP A 21 55.31 -9.65 -9.98
N CYS A 22 54.47 -9.14 -10.90
CA CYS A 22 54.07 -7.83 -11.49
C CYS A 22 52.68 -8.09 -12.14
N SER A 23 51.70 -7.18 -12.33
CA SER A 23 51.62 -5.78 -12.82
C SER A 23 51.47 -5.62 -14.35
N LEU A 24 50.54 -4.72 -14.77
CA LEU A 24 50.19 -4.23 -16.13
C LEU A 24 49.12 -5.05 -16.91
N LEU A 25 47.92 -4.57 -17.29
CA LEU A 25 47.21 -3.25 -17.29
C LEU A 25 47.41 -2.39 -18.58
N LEU A 26 46.38 -1.58 -18.93
CA LEU A 26 46.22 -0.61 -20.06
C LEU A 26 45.91 -1.24 -21.46
N LEU A 27 45.13 -0.63 -22.39
CA LEU A 27 44.37 0.65 -22.42
C LEU A 27 43.18 0.62 -23.43
N MET A 28 42.26 1.59 -23.33
CA MET A 28 41.24 1.94 -24.34
C MET A 28 41.75 2.98 -25.37
N LEU A 29 41.02 3.20 -26.48
CA LEU A 29 40.32 4.49 -26.83
C LEU A 29 39.92 4.58 -28.33
N LEU A 30 38.62 4.86 -28.60
CA LEU A 30 38.05 5.71 -29.69
C LEU A 30 38.38 5.39 -31.20
N THR A 31 37.61 5.77 -32.24
CA THR A 31 36.36 6.58 -32.41
C THR A 31 35.60 6.22 -33.72
N LEU A 32 34.28 6.43 -33.75
CA LEU A 32 33.38 6.85 -34.86
C LEU A 32 33.81 6.73 -36.35
N SER A 33 32.93 6.15 -37.22
CA SER A 33 32.13 6.89 -38.24
C SER A 33 31.48 6.04 -39.37
N GLY A 34 30.19 6.28 -39.67
CA GLY A 34 29.49 6.01 -40.96
C GLY A 34 29.27 4.55 -41.39
N CYS A 35 28.48 4.23 -42.44
CA CYS A 35 27.28 4.83 -43.05
C CYS A 35 26.78 3.91 -44.21
N ALA A 36 25.50 3.99 -44.63
CA ALA A 36 24.91 3.40 -45.87
C ALA A 36 25.01 1.85 -46.06
N THR A 37 23.96 1.01 -46.01
CA THR A 37 22.71 0.85 -46.81
C THR A 37 22.84 0.05 -48.13
N THR A 38 21.81 -0.78 -48.43
CA THR A 38 21.67 -1.69 -49.60
C THR A 38 22.68 -2.86 -49.64
N GLY A 39 22.45 -4.02 -50.25
CA GLY A 39 21.34 -4.60 -51.03
C GLY A 39 21.71 -6.07 -51.37
N PRO A 40 20.80 -6.93 -51.90
CA PRO A 40 21.05 -8.38 -51.96
C PRO A 40 21.45 -8.90 -53.35
N GLU A 41 22.32 -9.93 -53.42
CA GLU A 41 22.34 -10.84 -54.58
C GLU A 41 22.81 -12.27 -54.24
N LYS A 42 22.67 -13.19 -55.20
CA LYS A 42 22.90 -14.63 -55.08
C LYS A 42 24.22 -15.06 -55.74
N ALA A 43 24.66 -16.27 -55.37
CA ALA A 43 24.97 -17.38 -56.29
C ALA A 43 26.38 -18.02 -56.21
N THR A 44 26.40 -19.30 -56.59
CA THR A 44 27.53 -20.13 -57.07
C THR A 44 28.72 -20.40 -56.13
N GLU A 45 28.91 -21.68 -55.82
CA GLU A 45 30.19 -22.26 -55.41
C GLU A 45 31.23 -22.17 -56.54
N PRO A 46 32.53 -22.15 -56.18
CA PRO A 46 33.57 -22.74 -57.03
C PRO A 46 34.31 -23.89 -56.32
N THR A 47 34.40 -25.02 -57.02
CA THR A 47 35.15 -26.23 -56.68
C THR A 47 36.63 -25.99 -56.36
N LYS A 48 37.25 -26.82 -55.50
CA LYS A 48 38.72 -26.94 -55.38
C LYS A 48 39.27 -28.23 -56.02
N PRO A 49 40.51 -28.23 -56.54
CA PRO A 49 41.10 -29.40 -57.23
C PRO A 49 41.62 -30.48 -56.26
N PRO A 50 41.96 -31.69 -56.76
CA PRO A 50 42.35 -32.82 -55.93
C PRO A 50 43.81 -32.77 -55.45
N VAL A 51 44.08 -33.45 -54.34
CA VAL A 51 45.44 -33.84 -53.91
C VAL A 51 45.49 -35.36 -53.87
N THR A 52 46.56 -35.94 -54.43
CA THR A 52 46.71 -37.37 -54.66
C THR A 52 46.90 -38.17 -53.37
N GLN A 53 46.26 -39.33 -53.30
CA GLN A 53 46.57 -40.33 -52.28
C GLN A 53 47.99 -40.88 -52.50
N LYS A 54 48.71 -41.14 -51.41
CA LYS A 54 49.75 -42.17 -51.37
C LYS A 54 49.26 -43.31 -50.48
N GLU A 55 49.50 -44.52 -50.94
CA GLU A 55 48.96 -45.72 -50.32
C GLU A 55 49.65 -46.03 -48.99
N PHE A 56 48.85 -46.38 -47.98
CA PHE A 56 49.27 -47.28 -46.92
C PHE A 56 48.21 -48.37 -46.80
N SER A 57 48.47 -49.52 -47.43
CA SER A 57 47.61 -50.69 -47.36
C SER A 57 47.73 -51.36 -45.99
N SER A 58 46.66 -51.31 -45.20
CA SER A 58 46.40 -52.28 -44.14
C SER A 58 45.11 -53.02 -44.44
N GLU A 59 45.06 -54.31 -44.15
CA GLU A 59 43.95 -55.19 -44.54
C GLU A 59 42.70 -54.93 -43.69
N ALA A 60 41.93 -53.93 -44.08
CA ALA A 60 40.56 -53.73 -43.60
C ALA A 60 39.67 -54.89 -44.08
N LYS A 61 39.67 -56.00 -43.34
CA LYS A 61 38.66 -57.06 -43.46
C LYS A 61 37.28 -56.40 -43.46
N LYS A 62 36.60 -56.44 -44.60
CA LYS A 62 35.19 -56.03 -44.73
C LYS A 62 34.34 -56.92 -43.84
N LYS A 63 34.12 -56.51 -42.58
CA LYS A 63 32.90 -56.89 -41.88
C LYS A 63 31.75 -56.34 -42.72
N GLN A 64 30.86 -57.22 -43.17
CA GLN A 64 29.53 -56.78 -43.59
C GLN A 64 28.90 -55.97 -42.44
N PRO A 65 28.05 -54.97 -42.73
CA PRO A 65 27.26 -54.37 -41.66
C PRO A 65 26.51 -55.48 -40.93
N PRO A 66 26.49 -55.49 -39.59
CA PRO A 66 25.82 -56.55 -38.84
C PRO A 66 24.38 -56.69 -39.30
N ALA A 67 23.91 -57.95 -39.34
CA ALA A 67 22.50 -58.24 -39.56
C ALA A 67 21.65 -57.44 -38.56
N THR A 68 20.38 -57.19 -38.87
CA THR A 68 19.49 -56.37 -38.03
C THR A 68 19.34 -56.88 -36.59
N ASN A 69 19.75 -58.13 -36.31
CA ASN A 69 19.72 -58.75 -34.99
C ASN A 69 21.04 -58.60 -34.19
N ASP A 70 22.14 -58.16 -34.82
CA ASP A 70 23.45 -57.89 -34.19
C ASP A 70 23.72 -56.38 -34.04
N ARG A 71 22.67 -55.56 -34.11
CA ARG A 71 22.69 -54.14 -33.74
C ARG A 71 22.08 -53.97 -32.34
N PRO A 72 22.55 -53.03 -31.51
CA PRO A 72 22.13 -52.93 -30.12
C PRO A 72 20.63 -52.60 -29.96
N ASP A 73 20.04 -51.82 -30.87
CA ASP A 73 18.60 -51.51 -30.94
C ASP A 73 17.74 -52.77 -31.22
N GLY A 74 18.21 -53.62 -32.13
CA GLY A 74 17.61 -54.93 -32.41
C GLY A 74 17.73 -55.88 -31.21
N MET A 75 18.90 -55.92 -30.57
CA MET A 75 19.18 -56.76 -29.40
C MET A 75 18.33 -56.34 -28.18
N ILE A 76 18.19 -55.05 -27.89
CA ILE A 76 17.26 -54.53 -26.86
C ILE A 76 15.82 -54.91 -27.17
N SER A 77 15.41 -54.87 -28.44
CA SER A 77 14.05 -55.17 -28.85
C SER A 77 13.70 -56.65 -28.73
N GLU A 78 14.63 -57.57 -29.03
CA GLU A 78 14.42 -58.99 -28.75
C GLU A 78 14.57 -59.33 -27.25
N ALA A 79 15.44 -58.63 -26.50
CA ALA A 79 15.53 -58.81 -25.05
C ALA A 79 14.20 -58.49 -24.35
N ARG A 80 13.52 -57.40 -24.75
CA ARG A 80 12.18 -57.07 -24.25
C ARG A 80 11.15 -58.16 -24.59
N ARG A 81 11.13 -58.66 -25.82
CA ARG A 81 10.27 -59.80 -26.24
C ARG A 81 10.57 -61.10 -25.50
N LEU A 82 11.79 -61.31 -25.02
CA LEU A 82 12.13 -62.45 -24.18
C LEU A 82 11.54 -62.28 -22.77
N VAL A 83 11.55 -61.07 -22.19
CA VAL A 83 10.84 -60.78 -20.92
C VAL A 83 9.32 -60.96 -21.07
N GLU A 84 8.72 -60.47 -22.15
CA GLU A 84 7.29 -60.68 -22.46
C GLU A 84 6.91 -62.18 -22.54
N LYS A 85 7.85 -63.04 -22.96
CA LYS A 85 7.70 -64.50 -23.01
C LYS A 85 8.17 -65.21 -21.71
N ASN A 86 8.42 -64.46 -20.64
CA ASN A 86 8.98 -64.93 -19.36
C ASN A 86 10.33 -65.68 -19.47
N ARG A 87 11.07 -65.48 -20.57
CA ARG A 87 12.41 -66.07 -20.85
C ARG A 87 13.52 -65.20 -20.25
N ASN A 88 13.39 -64.95 -18.95
CA ASN A 88 14.13 -63.89 -18.25
C ASN A 88 15.64 -64.11 -18.25
N ASN A 89 16.10 -65.36 -18.16
CA ASN A 89 17.54 -65.68 -18.22
C ASN A 89 18.16 -65.38 -19.60
N ASP A 90 17.40 -65.58 -20.69
CA ASP A 90 17.85 -65.28 -22.05
C ASP A 90 17.88 -63.76 -22.28
N ALA A 91 16.88 -63.04 -21.76
CA ALA A 91 16.87 -61.57 -21.76
C ALA A 91 18.07 -61.00 -20.99
N LEU A 92 18.37 -61.51 -19.79
CA LEU A 92 19.56 -61.12 -19.01
C LEU A 92 20.87 -61.40 -19.74
N ALA A 93 20.98 -62.53 -20.44
CA ALA A 93 22.16 -62.83 -21.27
C ALA A 93 22.31 -61.82 -22.41
N LEU A 94 21.21 -61.46 -23.09
CA LEU A 94 21.23 -60.50 -24.19
C LEU A 94 21.50 -59.06 -23.72
N PHE A 95 20.93 -58.62 -22.59
CA PHE A 95 21.28 -57.34 -21.96
C PHE A 95 22.77 -57.27 -21.59
N ARG A 96 23.33 -58.32 -20.97
CA ARG A 96 24.78 -58.39 -20.67
C ARG A 96 25.63 -58.29 -21.93
N ARG A 97 25.23 -58.95 -23.03
CA ARG A 97 25.92 -58.86 -24.33
C ARG A 97 25.91 -57.43 -24.87
N VAL A 98 24.76 -56.72 -24.83
CA VAL A 98 24.69 -55.30 -25.24
C VAL A 98 25.61 -54.42 -24.38
N ILE A 99 25.64 -54.63 -23.07
CA ILE A 99 26.50 -53.88 -22.13
C ILE A 99 27.99 -54.11 -22.41
N GLN A 100 28.38 -55.33 -22.79
CA GLN A 100 29.77 -55.70 -23.07
C GLN A 100 30.24 -55.25 -24.46
N GLU A 101 29.40 -55.38 -25.50
CA GLU A 101 29.78 -55.07 -26.89
C GLU A 101 29.62 -53.58 -27.24
N PHE A 102 28.76 -52.84 -26.52
CA PHE A 102 28.37 -51.46 -26.86
C PHE A 102 28.40 -50.50 -25.65
N GLU A 103 29.34 -50.69 -24.70
CA GLU A 103 29.31 -50.14 -23.33
C GLU A 103 28.78 -48.70 -23.17
N ASN A 104 29.20 -47.77 -24.03
CA ASN A 104 28.94 -46.32 -23.92
C ASN A 104 27.76 -45.83 -24.79
N THR A 105 26.93 -46.72 -25.31
CA THR A 105 25.74 -46.39 -26.11
C THR A 105 24.49 -46.13 -25.24
N PRO A 106 23.50 -45.38 -25.76
CA PRO A 106 22.18 -45.24 -25.14
C PRO A 106 21.51 -46.59 -24.86
N GLU A 107 21.60 -47.52 -25.82
CA GLU A 107 21.05 -48.87 -25.75
C GLU A 107 21.71 -49.69 -24.64
N ALA A 108 23.03 -49.53 -24.43
CA ALA A 108 23.71 -50.14 -23.28
C ALA A 108 23.30 -49.51 -21.94
N ASN A 109 22.73 -48.30 -21.90
CA ASN A 109 22.16 -47.77 -20.65
C ASN A 109 20.73 -48.28 -20.42
N GLU A 110 19.91 -48.42 -21.47
CA GLU A 110 18.64 -49.16 -21.39
C GLU A 110 18.86 -50.60 -20.92
N ALA A 111 19.87 -51.29 -21.45
CA ALA A 111 20.24 -52.64 -21.03
C ALA A 111 20.53 -52.72 -19.53
N ARG A 112 21.28 -51.76 -18.96
CA ARG A 112 21.60 -51.73 -17.53
C ARG A 112 20.35 -51.49 -16.68
N TYR A 113 19.52 -50.53 -17.08
CA TYR A 113 18.26 -50.22 -16.39
C TYR A 113 17.31 -51.43 -16.39
N ARG A 114 17.02 -52.02 -17.56
CA ARG A 114 16.09 -53.15 -17.68
C ARG A 114 16.63 -54.44 -17.07
N MET A 115 17.94 -54.65 -17.12
CA MET A 115 18.59 -55.71 -16.34
C MET A 115 18.35 -55.49 -14.84
N GLY A 116 18.43 -54.25 -14.35
CA GLY A 116 18.06 -53.87 -12.98
C GLY A 116 16.60 -54.18 -12.64
N GLU A 117 15.64 -53.72 -13.46
CA GLU A 117 14.21 -54.03 -13.31
C GLU A 117 13.96 -55.54 -13.18
N LEU A 118 14.54 -56.32 -14.11
CA LEU A 118 14.34 -57.76 -14.20
C LEU A 118 15.00 -58.54 -13.05
N LEU A 119 16.15 -58.08 -12.56
CA LEU A 119 16.82 -58.66 -11.39
C LEU A 119 16.03 -58.40 -10.10
N LEU A 120 15.37 -57.25 -9.96
CA LEU A 120 14.45 -57.01 -8.82
C LEU A 120 13.24 -57.95 -8.86
N LEU A 121 12.64 -58.16 -10.03
CA LEU A 121 11.54 -59.13 -10.19
C LEU A 121 11.96 -60.57 -9.89
N GLN A 122 13.27 -60.87 -9.94
CA GLN A 122 13.86 -62.16 -9.53
C GLN A 122 14.39 -62.18 -8.08
N GLY A 123 14.22 -61.10 -7.30
CA GLY A 123 14.75 -60.98 -5.93
C GLY A 123 16.27 -60.85 -5.83
N GLN A 124 16.98 -60.61 -6.94
CA GLN A 124 18.45 -60.52 -7.00
C GLN A 124 18.95 -59.09 -6.69
N GLU A 125 18.53 -58.56 -5.53
CA GLU A 125 18.70 -57.14 -5.17
C GLU A 125 20.11 -56.59 -5.34
N ASP A 126 21.16 -57.30 -4.90
CA ASP A 126 22.54 -56.79 -4.99
C ASP A 126 23.04 -56.68 -6.44
N SER A 127 22.57 -57.59 -7.30
CA SER A 127 22.87 -57.53 -8.74
C SER A 127 22.08 -56.41 -9.42
N ALA A 128 20.83 -56.17 -9.00
CA ALA A 128 20.03 -55.04 -9.45
C ALA A 128 20.63 -53.69 -9.00
N LEU A 129 21.03 -53.58 -7.73
CA LEU A 129 21.65 -52.39 -7.15
C LEU A 129 22.89 -51.99 -7.94
N LYS A 130 23.75 -52.96 -8.28
CA LYS A 130 24.91 -52.74 -9.14
C LYS A 130 24.52 -52.25 -10.53
N ALA A 131 23.62 -52.97 -11.21
CA ALA A 131 23.19 -52.63 -12.57
C ALA A 131 22.57 -51.22 -12.67
N LEU A 132 21.73 -50.86 -11.69
CA LEU A 132 21.09 -49.55 -11.61
C LEU A 132 22.09 -48.45 -11.21
N THR A 133 23.07 -48.74 -10.34
CA THR A 133 24.15 -47.80 -10.02
C THR A 133 24.97 -47.45 -11.26
N ASP A 134 25.33 -48.45 -12.06
CA ASP A 134 26.03 -48.27 -13.34
C ASP A 134 25.19 -47.46 -14.35
N ALA A 135 23.87 -47.63 -14.36
CA ALA A 135 22.96 -46.89 -15.24
C ALA A 135 22.74 -45.43 -14.79
N ALA A 136 22.56 -45.21 -13.49
CA ALA A 136 22.32 -43.89 -12.90
C ALA A 136 23.57 -43.00 -12.89
N ALA A 137 24.77 -43.58 -12.88
CA ALA A 137 26.03 -42.86 -13.00
C ALA A 137 26.24 -42.20 -14.38
N ARG A 138 25.53 -42.66 -15.42
CA ARG A 138 25.65 -42.19 -16.80
C ARG A 138 24.62 -41.08 -17.10
N SER A 139 24.72 -39.95 -16.39
CA SER A 139 23.71 -38.87 -16.28
C SER A 139 23.17 -38.28 -17.61
N ASN A 140 23.87 -38.44 -18.73
CA ASN A 140 23.46 -37.93 -20.04
C ASN A 140 22.89 -39.02 -20.97
N GLN A 141 22.72 -40.26 -20.47
CA GLN A 141 22.14 -41.38 -21.21
C GLN A 141 20.66 -41.61 -20.80
N PRO A 142 19.83 -42.18 -21.68
CA PRO A 142 18.46 -42.58 -21.34
C PRO A 142 18.41 -43.53 -20.13
N PHE A 143 17.28 -43.55 -19.43
CA PHE A 143 17.02 -44.37 -18.23
C PHE A 143 17.90 -44.07 -17.00
N SER A 144 18.77 -43.06 -17.05
CA SER A 144 19.66 -42.71 -15.92
C SER A 144 18.90 -42.08 -14.74
N LEU A 145 17.81 -41.35 -15.00
CA LEU A 145 16.94 -40.75 -13.97
C LEU A 145 15.99 -41.78 -13.36
N GLU A 146 15.44 -42.65 -14.20
CA GLU A 146 14.59 -43.78 -13.84
C GLU A 146 15.36 -44.79 -12.97
N SER A 147 16.64 -45.02 -13.33
CA SER A 147 17.58 -45.78 -12.49
C SER A 147 17.83 -45.09 -11.15
N ALA A 148 18.01 -43.76 -11.13
CA ALA A 148 18.21 -43.02 -9.89
C ALA A 148 16.96 -43.08 -8.99
N GLN A 149 15.75 -42.94 -9.53
CA GLN A 149 14.50 -43.05 -8.76
C GLN A 149 14.36 -44.45 -8.12
N LEU A 150 14.69 -45.50 -8.88
CA LEU A 150 14.62 -46.88 -8.42
C LEU A 150 15.68 -47.19 -7.34
N LEU A 151 16.92 -46.70 -7.52
CA LEU A 151 17.96 -46.75 -6.49
C LEU A 151 17.54 -46.04 -5.20
N GLY A 152 16.94 -44.85 -5.30
CA GLY A 152 16.47 -44.09 -4.14
C GLY A 152 15.52 -44.92 -3.26
N ASN A 153 14.57 -45.59 -3.89
CA ASN A 153 13.61 -46.46 -3.22
C ASN A 153 14.26 -47.72 -2.61
N MET A 154 15.22 -48.36 -3.32
CA MET A 154 15.97 -49.51 -2.79
C MET A 154 16.83 -49.14 -1.57
N LEU A 155 17.48 -47.97 -1.62
CA LEU A 155 18.36 -47.50 -0.55
C LEU A 155 17.55 -47.08 0.70
N GLU A 156 16.34 -46.53 0.53
CA GLU A 156 15.41 -46.30 1.64
C GLU A 156 15.01 -47.62 2.32
N GLN A 157 14.64 -48.65 1.54
CA GLN A 157 14.29 -49.98 2.06
C GLN A 157 15.45 -50.65 2.81
N ARG A 158 16.69 -50.40 2.39
CA ARG A 158 17.92 -50.88 3.05
C ARG A 158 18.44 -49.96 4.17
N GLY A 159 17.78 -48.83 4.42
CA GLY A 159 18.11 -47.90 5.50
C GLY A 159 19.26 -46.92 5.22
N ASP A 160 19.87 -46.91 4.02
CA ASP A 160 20.85 -45.88 3.62
C ASP A 160 20.14 -44.60 3.17
N LEU A 161 19.49 -43.92 4.13
CA LEU A 161 18.74 -42.69 3.87
C LEU A 161 19.57 -41.59 3.17
N PRO A 162 20.84 -41.32 3.52
CA PRO A 162 21.65 -40.38 2.74
C PRO A 162 21.85 -40.80 1.29
N GLY A 163 22.06 -42.11 1.04
CA GLY A 163 22.11 -42.65 -0.32
C GLY A 163 20.79 -42.42 -1.07
N ALA A 164 19.66 -42.77 -0.44
CA ALA A 164 18.32 -42.55 -1.00
C ALA A 164 18.08 -41.07 -1.37
N TRP A 165 18.43 -40.17 -0.45
CA TRP A 165 18.29 -38.72 -0.65
C TRP A 165 19.11 -38.21 -1.82
N ILE A 166 20.40 -38.59 -1.95
CA ILE A 166 21.25 -38.18 -3.08
C ILE A 166 20.64 -38.60 -4.43
N HIS A 167 20.04 -39.80 -4.47
CA HIS A 167 19.43 -40.33 -5.69
C HIS A 167 18.10 -39.67 -6.06
N TRP A 168 17.19 -39.44 -5.10
CA TRP A 168 15.96 -38.67 -5.36
C TRP A 168 16.24 -37.20 -5.69
N LEU A 169 17.23 -36.58 -5.03
CA LEU A 169 17.63 -35.19 -5.34
C LEU A 169 18.10 -35.05 -6.78
N ARG A 170 18.84 -36.03 -7.33
CA ARG A 170 19.23 -36.06 -8.75
C ARG A 170 18.03 -36.00 -9.70
N VAL A 171 16.92 -36.65 -9.35
CA VAL A 171 15.66 -36.63 -10.11
C VAL A 171 14.90 -35.31 -9.88
N ALA A 172 14.89 -34.80 -8.66
CA ALA A 172 14.19 -33.58 -8.27
C ALA A 172 14.72 -32.30 -8.94
N TYR A 173 16.01 -32.24 -9.32
CA TYR A 173 16.60 -31.09 -10.02
C TYR A 173 16.54 -31.18 -11.55
N THR A 174 15.71 -32.06 -12.10
CA THR A 174 15.38 -32.10 -13.53
C THR A 174 14.22 -31.15 -13.87
N PRO A 175 13.98 -30.80 -15.15
CA PRO A 175 12.84 -29.96 -15.55
C PRO A 175 11.50 -30.51 -15.02
N SER A 176 10.58 -29.61 -14.68
CA SER A 176 9.36 -29.88 -13.90
C SER A 176 8.48 -31.00 -14.46
N THR A 177 8.76 -32.23 -14.02
CA THR A 177 8.02 -33.46 -14.34
C THR A 177 7.35 -34.02 -13.08
N PRO A 178 6.26 -34.79 -13.19
CA PRO A 178 5.64 -35.46 -12.05
C PRO A 178 6.63 -36.33 -11.25
N GLN A 179 7.60 -36.95 -11.93
CA GLN A 179 8.69 -37.74 -11.35
C GLN A 179 9.62 -36.87 -10.48
N ALA A 180 10.02 -35.69 -10.95
CA ALA A 180 10.79 -34.73 -10.16
C ALA A 180 10.02 -34.22 -8.93
N THR A 181 8.69 -34.07 -9.05
CA THR A 181 7.82 -33.70 -7.91
C THR A 181 7.72 -34.81 -6.86
N ASP A 182 7.46 -36.07 -7.25
CA ASP A 182 7.43 -37.24 -6.36
C ASP A 182 8.79 -37.46 -5.68
N ALA A 183 9.89 -37.37 -6.41
CA ALA A 183 11.24 -37.47 -5.85
C ALA A 183 11.53 -36.38 -4.80
N TRP A 184 11.14 -35.12 -5.06
CA TRP A 184 11.27 -34.02 -4.09
C TRP A 184 10.40 -34.24 -2.84
N GLN A 185 9.16 -34.74 -3.00
CA GLN A 185 8.29 -35.08 -1.87
C GLN A 185 8.89 -36.19 -0.98
N ARG A 186 9.39 -37.28 -1.60
CA ARG A 186 10.04 -38.40 -0.88
C ARG A 186 11.24 -37.91 -0.09
N PHE A 187 12.15 -37.22 -0.77
CA PHE A 187 13.32 -36.61 -0.14
C PHE A 187 12.92 -35.75 1.06
N LEU A 188 12.05 -34.75 0.86
CA LEU A 188 11.74 -33.79 1.92
C LEU A 188 11.06 -34.46 3.12
N LYS A 189 10.07 -35.34 2.89
CA LYS A 189 9.36 -36.05 3.95
C LYS A 189 10.29 -36.96 4.75
N SER A 190 11.19 -37.66 4.08
CA SER A 190 12.20 -38.51 4.71
C SER A 190 13.25 -37.68 5.48
N TYR A 191 13.73 -36.59 4.88
CA TYR A 191 14.71 -35.67 5.45
C TYR A 191 14.22 -34.96 6.73
N LEU A 192 13.02 -34.36 6.71
CA LEU A 192 12.48 -33.67 7.89
C LEU A 192 12.35 -34.64 9.09
N LYS A 193 11.92 -35.87 8.84
CA LYS A 193 11.77 -36.90 9.87
C LYS A 193 13.10 -37.49 10.37
N HIS A 194 14.09 -37.68 9.49
CA HIS A 194 15.29 -38.49 9.78
C HIS A 194 16.64 -37.77 9.64
N GLY A 195 16.66 -36.47 9.32
CA GLY A 195 17.89 -35.66 9.26
C GLY A 195 18.64 -35.59 10.61
N THR A 196 19.93 -35.91 10.57
CA THR A 196 20.94 -35.78 11.64
C THR A 196 22.14 -35.01 11.07
N PRO A 197 23.06 -34.45 11.88
CA PRO A 197 24.21 -33.71 11.34
C PRO A 197 24.99 -34.48 10.26
N GLU A 198 25.25 -35.76 10.51
CA GLU A 198 26.07 -36.64 9.68
C GLU A 198 25.37 -36.96 8.35
N ASN A 199 24.09 -37.34 8.43
CA ASN A 199 23.27 -37.69 7.28
C ASN A 199 22.92 -36.47 6.42
N THR A 200 22.66 -35.32 7.06
CA THR A 200 22.47 -34.03 6.40
C THR A 200 23.73 -33.62 5.66
N GLN A 201 24.90 -33.70 6.29
CA GLN A 201 26.17 -33.36 5.65
C GLN A 201 26.46 -34.26 4.44
N ARG A 202 26.31 -35.59 4.59
CA ARG A 202 26.56 -36.55 3.50
C ARG A 202 25.64 -36.34 2.29
N ALA A 203 24.36 -36.03 2.50
CA ALA A 203 23.40 -35.88 1.40
C ALA A 203 23.39 -34.47 0.81
N LEU A 204 23.26 -33.43 1.65
CA LEU A 204 22.97 -32.08 1.18
C LEU A 204 24.19 -31.37 0.58
N GLN A 205 25.41 -31.87 0.78
CA GLN A 205 26.59 -31.48 -0.01
C GLN A 205 26.46 -31.78 -1.51
N THR A 206 25.54 -32.66 -1.92
CA THR A 206 25.28 -32.99 -3.34
C THR A 206 24.18 -32.12 -3.97
N LEU A 207 23.53 -31.23 -3.21
CA LEU A 207 22.60 -30.26 -3.76
C LEU A 207 23.34 -29.31 -4.72
N PRO A 208 22.83 -29.07 -5.94
CA PRO A 208 23.29 -27.95 -6.74
C PRO A 208 23.08 -26.64 -5.99
N ALA A 209 23.96 -25.65 -6.20
CA ALA A 209 23.79 -24.28 -5.70
C ALA A 209 22.67 -23.50 -6.45
N GLY A 210 21.66 -24.21 -6.94
CA GLY A 210 20.52 -23.68 -7.69
C GLY A 210 19.31 -23.44 -6.79
N GLN A 211 18.45 -22.52 -7.21
CA GLN A 211 17.19 -22.23 -6.52
C GLN A 211 16.16 -23.35 -6.77
N LEU A 212 15.28 -23.59 -5.80
CA LEU A 212 14.13 -24.48 -5.97
C LEU A 212 13.11 -23.84 -6.94
N SER A 213 12.41 -24.66 -7.72
CA SER A 213 11.27 -24.16 -8.49
C SER A 213 10.16 -23.64 -7.57
N PRO A 214 9.32 -22.69 -8.01
CA PRO A 214 8.27 -22.11 -7.16
C PRO A 214 7.31 -23.15 -6.57
N ASP A 215 7.02 -24.24 -7.29
CA ASP A 215 6.17 -25.34 -6.80
C ASP A 215 6.87 -26.20 -5.74
N GLN A 216 8.16 -26.52 -5.95
CA GLN A 216 8.98 -27.22 -4.96
C GLN A 216 9.11 -26.40 -3.66
N ALA A 217 9.24 -25.07 -3.76
CA ALA A 217 9.30 -24.17 -2.63
C ALA A 217 7.95 -24.03 -1.89
N ARG A 218 6.84 -23.83 -2.61
CA ARG A 218 5.48 -23.81 -2.03
C ARG A 218 5.16 -25.10 -1.28
N MET A 219 5.41 -26.24 -1.93
CA MET A 219 5.18 -27.57 -1.35
C MET A 219 6.11 -27.84 -0.17
N ALA A 220 7.35 -27.32 -0.21
CA ALA A 220 8.26 -27.43 0.91
C ALA A 220 7.78 -26.64 2.14
N LEU A 221 7.35 -25.38 1.99
CA LEU A 221 6.76 -24.60 3.08
C LEU A 221 5.59 -25.35 3.75
N ALA A 222 4.65 -25.85 2.94
CA ALA A 222 3.48 -26.59 3.42
C ALA A 222 3.82 -27.93 4.12
N THR A 223 5.00 -28.51 3.87
CA THR A 223 5.47 -29.75 4.52
C THR A 223 6.34 -29.48 5.75
N ILE A 224 7.11 -28.38 5.73
CA ILE A 224 7.93 -27.88 6.84
C ILE A 224 7.02 -27.39 7.98
N ASP A 225 5.91 -26.72 7.67
CA ASP A 225 4.95 -26.22 8.67
C ASP A 225 4.19 -27.33 9.43
N GLN A 226 4.22 -28.57 8.92
CA GLN A 226 3.69 -29.75 9.62
C GLN A 226 4.65 -30.34 10.66
N GLN A 227 5.86 -29.79 10.80
CA GLN A 227 6.85 -30.25 11.77
C GLN A 227 6.74 -29.51 13.11
N ASP A 228 7.18 -30.18 14.18
CA ASP A 228 7.36 -29.57 15.49
C ASP A 228 8.42 -28.45 15.49
N THR A 229 8.21 -27.42 16.30
CA THR A 229 9.06 -26.23 16.41
C THR A 229 10.49 -26.58 16.86
N ASP A 230 10.68 -27.51 17.80
CA ASP A 230 12.01 -27.90 18.27
C ASP A 230 12.73 -28.79 17.25
N ARG A 231 11.99 -29.65 16.55
CA ARG A 231 12.52 -30.38 15.39
C ARG A 231 12.97 -29.42 14.28
N LEU A 232 12.24 -28.33 14.02
CA LEU A 232 12.64 -27.30 13.07
C LEU A 232 13.89 -26.52 13.54
N LYS A 233 14.01 -26.19 14.84
CA LYS A 233 15.23 -25.58 15.42
C LYS A 233 16.46 -26.47 15.20
N GLN A 234 16.34 -27.78 15.47
CA GLN A 234 17.41 -28.76 15.21
C GLN A 234 17.79 -28.80 13.73
N LEU A 235 16.80 -28.92 12.85
CA LEU A 235 17.01 -29.01 11.39
C LEU A 235 17.64 -27.73 10.82
N HIS A 236 17.28 -26.55 11.33
CA HIS A 236 17.88 -25.27 10.97
C HIS A 236 19.36 -25.19 11.36
N ALA A 237 19.70 -25.64 12.58
CA ALA A 237 21.07 -25.61 13.11
C ALA A 237 22.06 -26.52 12.36
N ILE A 238 21.57 -27.56 11.68
CA ILE A 238 22.40 -28.53 10.92
C ILE A 238 22.43 -28.28 9.41
N GLN A 239 21.82 -27.20 8.90
CA GLN A 239 21.85 -26.91 7.46
C GLN A 239 23.26 -26.56 6.99
N PRO A 240 23.74 -27.12 5.84
CA PRO A 240 24.98 -26.65 5.25
C PRO A 240 24.81 -25.23 4.67
N PRO A 241 25.90 -24.44 4.58
CA PRO A 241 25.88 -23.15 3.91
C PRO A 241 25.35 -23.27 2.47
N GLY A 242 24.43 -22.37 2.09
CA GLY A 242 23.80 -22.38 0.77
C GLY A 242 22.62 -23.36 0.60
N SER A 243 22.23 -24.13 1.62
CA SER A 243 21.04 -24.99 1.55
C SER A 243 19.78 -24.17 1.22
N PRO A 244 18.99 -24.57 0.20
CA PRO A 244 17.73 -23.90 -0.14
C PRO A 244 16.62 -24.19 0.90
N LEU A 245 16.81 -25.15 1.80
CA LEU A 245 15.89 -25.40 2.91
C LEU A 245 16.06 -24.41 4.06
N THR A 246 17.25 -23.83 4.27
CA THR A 246 17.51 -22.85 5.34
C THR A 246 16.51 -21.69 5.36
N PRO A 247 16.31 -20.92 4.26
CA PRO A 247 15.35 -19.81 4.27
C PRO A 247 13.89 -20.28 4.44
N LEU A 248 13.54 -21.48 3.98
CA LEU A 248 12.18 -22.03 4.13
C LEU A 248 11.89 -22.43 5.57
N ILE A 249 12.85 -23.06 6.25
CA ILE A 249 12.76 -23.38 7.68
C ILE A 249 12.75 -22.08 8.52
N ALA A 250 13.56 -21.08 8.14
CA ALA A 250 13.58 -19.78 8.81
C ALA A 250 12.24 -19.03 8.70
N LEU A 251 11.55 -19.05 7.54
CA LEU A 251 10.21 -18.48 7.40
C LEU A 251 9.23 -19.04 8.43
N ILE A 252 9.16 -20.37 8.54
CA ILE A 252 8.27 -21.06 9.48
C ILE A 252 8.69 -20.85 10.94
N LEU A 253 9.99 -20.91 11.27
CA LEU A 253 10.47 -20.62 12.62
C LEU A 253 10.14 -19.19 13.07
N GLY A 254 10.19 -18.22 12.15
CA GLY A 254 9.73 -16.86 12.44
C GLY A 254 8.21 -16.76 12.62
N ASP A 255 7.41 -17.53 11.87
CA ASP A 255 5.96 -17.61 12.09
C ASP A 255 5.62 -18.15 13.50
N ARG A 256 6.33 -19.20 13.95
CA ARG A 256 6.17 -19.73 15.32
C ARG A 256 6.60 -18.72 16.37
N GLN A 257 7.75 -18.06 16.21
CA GLN A 257 8.18 -16.97 17.10
C GLN A 257 7.15 -15.84 17.18
N ASN A 258 6.48 -15.50 16.07
CA ASN A 258 5.46 -14.45 16.05
C ASN A 258 4.16 -14.88 16.75
N GLN A 259 3.74 -16.15 16.59
CA GLN A 259 2.63 -16.75 17.34
C GLN A 259 2.93 -16.83 18.85
N GLU A 260 4.19 -17.05 19.21
CA GLU A 260 4.72 -17.03 20.60
C GLU A 260 4.93 -15.60 21.15
N GLY A 261 4.60 -14.54 20.38
CA GLY A 261 4.74 -13.14 20.78
C GLY A 261 6.16 -12.55 20.70
N SER A 262 7.14 -13.35 20.27
CA SER A 262 8.55 -12.96 20.10
C SER A 262 8.78 -12.23 18.77
N ALA A 263 8.18 -11.05 18.61
CA ALA A 263 8.25 -10.27 17.37
C ALA A 263 9.69 -9.97 16.91
N GLN A 264 10.63 -9.71 17.83
CA GLN A 264 12.03 -9.44 17.49
C GLN A 264 12.78 -10.70 16.99
N GLY A 265 12.49 -11.87 17.55
CA GLY A 265 13.04 -13.14 17.07
C GLY A 265 12.39 -13.60 15.76
N ALA A 266 11.10 -13.33 15.58
CA ALA A 266 10.41 -13.53 14.30
C ALA A 266 11.05 -12.69 13.18
N GLN A 267 11.30 -11.40 13.45
CA GLN A 267 11.98 -10.50 12.51
C GLN A 267 13.38 -10.99 12.12
N SER A 268 14.19 -11.53 13.05
CA SER A 268 15.54 -12.01 12.71
C SER A 268 15.52 -13.26 11.83
N PHE A 269 14.59 -14.19 12.06
CA PHE A 269 14.35 -15.34 11.19
C PHE A 269 13.84 -14.96 9.79
N TRP A 270 12.96 -13.98 9.67
CA TRP A 270 12.52 -13.52 8.35
C TRP A 270 13.58 -12.70 7.62
N GLN A 271 14.42 -11.94 8.33
CA GLN A 271 15.57 -11.26 7.73
C GLN A 271 16.58 -12.26 7.16
N SER A 272 16.89 -13.35 7.87
CA SER A 272 17.81 -14.39 7.36
C SER A 272 17.25 -15.21 6.20
N ALA A 273 15.92 -15.25 6.02
CA ALA A 273 15.26 -15.93 4.90
C ALA A 273 15.37 -15.20 3.54
N ARG A 274 15.89 -13.96 3.48
CA ARG A 274 15.92 -13.11 2.27
C ARG A 274 17.05 -13.47 1.29
N THR A 275 17.14 -14.73 0.86
CA THR A 275 18.27 -15.27 0.07
C THR A 275 17.94 -15.62 -1.40
N ASN A 276 16.68 -15.77 -1.77
CA ASN A 276 16.21 -15.93 -3.16
C ASN A 276 14.88 -15.19 -3.35
N ASP A 277 14.46 -14.95 -4.59
CA ASP A 277 13.33 -14.07 -4.92
C ASP A 277 12.03 -14.46 -4.20
N LEU A 278 11.70 -15.75 -4.17
CA LEU A 278 10.47 -16.24 -3.53
C LEU A 278 10.54 -16.12 -2.01
N THR A 279 11.63 -16.55 -1.36
CA THR A 279 11.73 -16.44 0.10
C THR A 279 11.97 -15.00 0.57
N ALA A 280 12.56 -14.15 -0.27
CA ALA A 280 12.68 -12.72 -0.01
C ALA A 280 11.33 -12.01 -0.13
N GLN A 281 10.51 -12.31 -1.14
CA GLN A 281 9.14 -11.80 -1.25
C GLN A 281 8.29 -12.24 -0.05
N GLU A 282 8.38 -13.53 0.30
CA GLU A 282 7.54 -14.17 1.32
C GLU A 282 8.02 -13.87 2.75
N ALA A 283 9.28 -13.48 2.93
CA ALA A 283 9.81 -12.81 4.13
C ALA A 283 9.39 -11.34 4.21
N GLN A 284 9.49 -10.59 3.11
CA GLN A 284 9.08 -9.18 3.06
C GLN A 284 7.58 -9.03 3.34
N ARG A 285 6.75 -9.99 2.88
CA ARG A 285 5.32 -10.07 3.22
C ARG A 285 5.10 -10.21 4.74
N ARG A 286 5.86 -11.06 5.42
CA ARG A 286 5.78 -11.25 6.88
C ARG A 286 6.29 -10.04 7.65
N LEU A 287 7.45 -9.51 7.27
CA LEU A 287 8.00 -8.27 7.84
C LEU A 287 7.04 -7.07 7.68
N GLY A 288 6.22 -7.05 6.62
CA GLY A 288 5.14 -6.08 6.44
C GLY A 288 3.84 -6.38 7.21
N ALA A 289 3.49 -7.65 7.41
CA ALA A 289 2.29 -8.07 8.12
C ALA A 289 2.44 -7.99 9.66
N SER A 290 3.62 -8.28 10.19
CA SER A 290 3.86 -8.45 11.63
C SER A 290 4.12 -7.14 12.38
N GLY A 291 3.23 -6.16 12.21
CA GLY A 291 3.13 -5.03 13.14
C GLY A 291 4.22 -3.96 13.07
N MET A 292 4.84 -3.75 11.91
CA MET A 292 5.79 -2.67 11.59
C MET A 292 7.20 -2.73 12.25
N PRO A 293 8.15 -1.88 11.80
CA PRO A 293 9.36 -1.59 12.56
C PRO A 293 9.03 -0.92 13.91
N PRO A 294 9.98 -0.85 14.86
CA PRO A 294 9.76 -0.15 16.13
C PRO A 294 9.55 1.37 16.01
N GLU A 295 9.70 1.95 14.81
CA GLU A 295 9.50 3.37 14.46
C GLU A 295 8.93 3.46 13.03
N LEU A 296 7.97 4.36 12.78
CA LEU A 296 7.56 4.70 11.40
C LEU A 296 8.17 6.05 11.00
N THR A 297 9.02 6.05 9.98
CA THR A 297 9.47 7.29 9.35
C THR A 297 8.47 7.76 8.28
N LEU A 298 7.82 8.90 8.52
CA LEU A 298 6.94 9.59 7.59
C LEU A 298 7.66 10.77 6.93
N GLY A 299 7.49 10.93 5.61
CA GLY A 299 7.87 12.14 4.90
C GLY A 299 6.84 13.25 5.13
N LEU A 300 7.30 14.48 5.33
CA LEU A 300 6.43 15.66 5.41
C LEU A 300 6.92 16.70 4.41
N LEU A 301 6.16 16.88 3.32
CA LEU A 301 6.51 17.73 2.19
C LEU A 301 5.71 19.03 2.25
N LEU A 302 6.37 20.14 2.59
CA LEU A 302 5.72 21.42 2.87
C LEU A 302 6.49 22.60 2.25
N PRO A 303 5.82 23.72 1.92
CA PRO A 303 6.48 24.91 1.40
C PRO A 303 7.12 25.72 2.55
N LEU A 304 8.36 25.38 2.90
CA LEU A 304 9.04 25.85 4.12
C LEU A 304 10.00 27.01 3.90
N SER A 305 10.24 27.41 2.65
CA SER A 305 10.86 28.69 2.27
C SER A 305 10.18 29.30 1.05
N GLY A 306 10.34 30.63 0.88
CA GLY A 306 9.75 31.39 -0.23
C GLY A 306 8.38 31.97 0.12
N GLU A 307 7.56 32.29 -0.90
CA GLU A 307 6.29 33.03 -0.77
C GLU A 307 5.33 32.43 0.27
N TYR A 308 5.29 31.09 0.35
CA TYR A 308 4.34 30.35 1.20
C TYR A 308 4.95 29.81 2.50
N GLU A 309 6.15 30.27 2.87
CA GLU A 309 6.90 29.85 4.06
C GLU A 309 6.06 29.88 5.36
N SER A 310 5.22 30.91 5.53
CA SER A 310 4.35 31.04 6.71
C SER A 310 3.30 29.91 6.79
N ILE A 311 2.78 29.47 5.63
CA ILE A 311 1.79 28.39 5.52
C ILE A 311 2.48 27.05 5.84
N GLY A 312 3.63 26.77 5.22
CA GLY A 312 4.38 25.53 5.49
C GLY A 312 4.85 25.43 6.95
N LYS A 313 5.27 26.54 7.57
CA LYS A 313 5.65 26.58 8.99
C LYS A 313 4.47 26.28 9.91
N ASN A 314 3.26 26.69 9.58
CA ASN A 314 2.08 26.42 10.40
C ASN A 314 1.57 24.98 10.23
N LEU A 315 1.62 24.45 9.01
CA LEU A 315 1.37 23.03 8.73
C LEU A 315 2.36 22.13 9.49
N LEU A 316 3.64 22.53 9.58
CA LEU A 316 4.66 21.83 10.36
C LEU A 316 4.36 21.88 11.88
N LYS A 317 3.89 23.02 12.42
CA LYS A 317 3.42 23.10 13.81
C LYS A 317 2.25 22.14 14.04
N ALA A 318 1.25 22.13 13.16
CA ALA A 318 0.08 21.27 13.29
C ALA A 318 0.43 19.77 13.23
N ALA A 319 1.32 19.39 12.31
CA ALA A 319 1.90 18.06 12.25
C ALA A 319 2.62 17.68 13.57
N GLN A 320 3.45 18.58 14.11
CA GLN A 320 4.10 18.38 15.41
C GLN A 320 3.10 18.29 16.57
N LYS A 321 1.92 18.92 16.49
CA LYS A 321 0.86 18.74 17.50
C LYS A 321 0.31 17.32 17.45
N ALA A 322 -0.02 16.80 16.27
CA ALA A 322 -0.57 15.46 16.12
C ALA A 322 0.37 14.37 16.68
N LEU A 323 1.69 14.51 16.51
CA LEU A 323 2.67 13.63 17.14
C LEU A 323 2.63 13.66 18.67
N ARG A 324 2.54 14.86 19.27
CA ARG A 324 2.48 15.01 20.74
C ARG A 324 1.16 14.51 21.33
N ASP A 325 0.09 14.56 20.56
CA ASP A 325 -1.22 13.99 20.90
C ASP A 325 -1.27 12.46 20.66
N ALA A 326 -0.26 11.86 20.02
CA ALA A 326 -0.16 10.41 19.72
C ALA A 326 1.23 9.79 20.08
N PRO A 327 1.74 10.00 21.31
CA PRO A 327 3.12 9.65 21.69
C PRO A 327 3.41 8.14 21.69
N ASP A 328 2.37 7.31 21.76
CA ASP A 328 2.43 5.85 21.73
C ASP A 328 2.83 5.29 20.35
N THR A 329 2.66 6.08 19.28
CA THR A 329 2.72 5.57 17.91
C THR A 329 4.13 5.44 17.35
N ARG A 330 5.13 6.12 17.95
CA ARG A 330 6.54 6.12 17.50
C ARG A 330 6.70 6.52 16.03
N ILE A 331 5.96 7.54 15.61
CA ILE A 331 6.14 8.19 14.31
C ILE A 331 7.29 9.20 14.40
N VAL A 332 8.18 9.19 13.41
CA VAL A 332 9.25 10.18 13.22
C VAL A 332 9.09 10.85 11.87
N LEU A 333 9.23 12.18 11.82
CA LEU A 333 9.14 12.94 10.58
C LEU A 333 10.50 13.11 9.91
N ARG A 334 10.54 12.99 8.59
CA ARG A 334 11.57 13.54 7.71
C ARG A 334 10.93 14.66 6.91
N VAL A 335 11.31 15.89 7.23
CA VAL A 335 10.69 17.09 6.67
C VAL A 335 11.48 17.55 5.43
N SER A 336 10.79 17.87 4.34
CA SER A 336 11.39 18.43 3.13
C SER A 336 10.66 19.68 2.65
N ASP A 337 11.43 20.62 2.10
CA ASP A 337 10.97 21.92 1.62
C ASP A 337 10.61 21.87 0.12
N SER A 338 9.33 22.03 -0.21
CA SER A 338 8.82 22.06 -1.59
C SER A 338 8.79 23.45 -2.22
N ARG A 339 8.99 24.52 -1.45
CA ARG A 339 9.03 25.94 -1.92
C ARG A 339 7.84 26.43 -2.75
N GLY A 340 6.71 25.72 -2.79
CA GLY A 340 5.59 26.01 -3.70
C GLY A 340 5.81 25.48 -5.13
N LYS A 341 6.71 24.52 -5.36
CA LYS A 341 7.25 24.19 -6.70
C LYS A 341 7.24 22.70 -7.02
N ALA A 342 6.74 22.38 -8.22
CA ALA A 342 6.64 21.01 -8.76
C ALA A 342 7.98 20.26 -8.79
N ASP A 343 9.05 20.90 -9.27
CA ASP A 343 10.38 20.25 -9.37
C ASP A 343 11.01 19.96 -8.01
N GLU A 344 10.80 20.84 -7.02
CA GLU A 344 11.27 20.64 -5.64
C GLU A 344 10.47 19.52 -4.97
N ALA A 345 9.15 19.49 -5.16
CA ALA A 345 8.30 18.39 -4.69
C ALA A 345 8.71 17.04 -5.29
N ARG A 346 9.03 17.01 -6.59
CA ARG A 346 9.55 15.80 -7.27
C ARG A 346 10.91 15.37 -6.70
N ARG A 347 11.85 16.31 -6.52
CA ARG A 347 13.17 16.03 -5.91
C ARG A 347 13.05 15.50 -4.48
N ALA A 348 12.15 16.07 -3.67
CA ALA A 348 11.92 15.62 -2.31
C ALA A 348 11.30 14.21 -2.26
N MET A 349 10.38 13.87 -3.16
CA MET A 349 9.85 12.50 -3.27
C MET A 349 10.91 11.49 -3.69
N GLU A 350 11.81 11.85 -4.60
CA GLU A 350 12.95 11.01 -4.97
C GLU A 350 13.95 10.82 -3.82
N GLN A 351 14.16 11.84 -2.98
CA GLN A 351 14.94 11.69 -1.75
C GLN A 351 14.21 10.80 -0.72
N PHE A 352 12.91 10.99 -0.50
CA PHE A 352 12.11 10.14 0.39
C PHE A 352 12.12 8.66 -0.04
N ARG A 353 12.16 8.38 -1.35
CA ARG A 353 12.39 7.03 -1.88
C ARG A 353 13.77 6.49 -1.49
N ALA A 354 14.83 7.28 -1.67
CA ALA A 354 16.19 6.88 -1.30
C ALA A 354 16.37 6.67 0.21
N ASP A 355 15.67 7.47 1.02
CA ASP A 355 15.65 7.40 2.50
C ASP A 355 14.80 6.24 3.04
N GLY A 356 14.03 5.53 2.20
CA GLY A 356 13.19 4.40 2.61
C GLY A 356 11.92 4.80 3.38
N ILE A 357 11.36 5.98 3.10
CA ILE A 357 10.17 6.53 3.79
C ILE A 357 8.94 5.65 3.59
N GLY A 358 8.22 5.36 4.68
CA GLY A 358 7.07 4.45 4.66
C GLY A 358 5.77 5.05 4.11
N ALA A 359 5.60 6.37 4.21
CA ALA A 359 4.52 7.16 3.60
C ALA A 359 4.82 8.66 3.69
N VAL A 360 4.15 9.47 2.87
CA VAL A 360 4.34 10.93 2.79
C VAL A 360 3.04 11.69 3.09
N ILE A 361 3.15 12.84 3.76
CA ILE A 361 2.05 13.79 3.99
C ILE A 361 2.43 15.13 3.35
N GLY A 362 1.45 15.77 2.69
CA GLY A 362 1.69 16.83 1.73
C GLY A 362 1.88 16.27 0.30
N PRO A 363 2.12 17.13 -0.70
CA PRO A 363 2.26 18.59 -0.59
C PRO A 363 0.90 19.33 -0.62
N VAL A 364 0.97 20.66 -0.74
CA VAL A 364 -0.17 21.58 -0.49
C VAL A 364 -0.71 22.19 -1.77
N PHE A 365 0.15 22.53 -2.73
CA PHE A 365 -0.25 23.18 -3.98
C PHE A 365 -0.42 22.18 -5.13
N GLN A 366 -1.29 22.48 -6.09
CA GLN A 366 -1.75 21.52 -7.09
C GLN A 366 -0.61 20.93 -7.95
N GLU A 367 0.31 21.76 -8.41
CA GLU A 367 1.39 21.32 -9.29
C GLU A 367 2.51 20.61 -8.50
N GLU A 368 2.68 20.92 -7.21
CA GLU A 368 3.48 20.08 -6.29
C GLU A 368 2.84 18.70 -6.16
N ALA A 369 1.52 18.65 -5.94
CA ALA A 369 0.79 17.42 -5.62
C ALA A 369 0.71 16.46 -6.81
N LYS A 370 0.54 16.97 -8.04
CA LYS A 370 0.71 16.19 -9.28
C LYS A 370 2.12 15.60 -9.37
N ALA A 371 3.16 16.43 -9.30
CA ALA A 371 4.55 16.02 -9.48
C ALA A 371 5.01 15.03 -8.39
N ALA A 372 4.51 15.18 -7.16
CA ALA A 372 4.75 14.24 -6.07
C ALA A 372 3.96 12.93 -6.23
N ALA A 373 2.69 13.00 -6.67
CA ALA A 373 1.85 11.83 -6.90
C ALA A 373 2.36 10.93 -8.03
N GLU A 374 2.92 11.51 -9.11
CA GLU A 374 3.58 10.74 -10.18
C GLU A 374 4.73 9.86 -9.66
N VAL A 375 5.59 10.42 -8.79
CA VAL A 375 6.69 9.67 -8.16
C VAL A 375 6.12 8.66 -7.16
N ALA A 376 5.15 9.06 -6.34
CA ALA A 376 4.52 8.18 -5.35
C ALA A 376 3.89 6.95 -6.01
N ALA A 377 3.15 7.11 -7.10
CA ALA A 377 2.55 6.03 -7.87
C ALA A 377 3.61 5.13 -8.53
N SER A 378 4.67 5.73 -9.12
CA SER A 378 5.75 4.99 -9.80
C SER A 378 6.50 4.02 -8.90
N TYR A 379 6.53 4.27 -7.58
CA TYR A 379 7.21 3.42 -6.59
C TYR A 379 6.26 2.87 -5.51
N ASN A 380 4.93 2.98 -5.70
CA ASN A 380 3.89 2.58 -4.77
C ASN A 380 4.06 3.10 -3.32
N ILE A 381 4.58 4.33 -3.18
CA ILE A 381 4.69 5.03 -1.89
C ILE A 381 3.31 5.60 -1.54
N PRO A 382 2.77 5.37 -0.33
CA PRO A 382 1.55 6.03 0.12
C PRO A 382 1.75 7.53 0.30
N ILE A 383 0.83 8.36 -0.21
CA ILE A 383 0.91 9.83 -0.10
C ILE A 383 -0.45 10.43 0.27
N ILE A 384 -0.49 11.31 1.27
CA ILE A 384 -1.68 12.07 1.68
C ILE A 384 -1.50 13.54 1.26
N THR A 385 -2.10 13.92 0.13
CA THR A 385 -2.09 15.30 -0.37
C THR A 385 -3.05 16.19 0.43
N LEU A 386 -2.71 17.47 0.60
CA LEU A 386 -3.41 18.41 1.51
C LEU A 386 -4.20 19.50 0.76
N ASN A 387 -4.88 19.14 -0.34
CA ASN A 387 -5.58 20.10 -1.22
C ASN A 387 -6.91 19.52 -1.75
N PRO A 388 -7.90 20.35 -2.13
CA PRO A 388 -9.24 19.89 -2.54
C PRO A 388 -9.41 19.56 -4.04
N ARG A 389 -8.42 19.86 -4.89
CA ARG A 389 -8.62 19.87 -6.35
C ARG A 389 -8.57 18.46 -6.94
N SER A 390 -9.50 18.17 -7.85
CA SER A 390 -9.62 16.89 -8.54
C SER A 390 -8.45 16.59 -9.48
N GLY A 391 -8.40 15.36 -10.00
CA GLY A 391 -7.42 14.93 -11.01
C GLY A 391 -6.06 14.45 -10.49
N ILE A 392 -5.89 14.33 -9.16
CA ILE A 392 -4.69 13.73 -8.55
C ILE A 392 -4.95 12.28 -8.13
N VAL A 393 -6.03 12.04 -7.36
CA VAL A 393 -6.37 10.70 -6.87
C VAL A 393 -6.95 9.85 -8.00
N GLN A 394 -6.55 8.58 -8.04
CA GLN A 394 -7.06 7.58 -8.97
C GLN A 394 -7.54 6.34 -8.19
N PRO A 395 -8.69 5.72 -8.54
CA PRO A 395 -9.15 4.51 -7.89
C PRO A 395 -8.07 3.42 -7.83
N GLY A 396 -7.97 2.71 -6.70
CA GLY A 396 -6.96 1.67 -6.48
C GLY A 396 -5.55 2.18 -6.12
N SER A 397 -5.15 3.40 -6.48
CA SER A 397 -3.79 3.93 -6.28
C SER A 397 -3.34 4.07 -4.80
N SER A 398 -2.05 4.34 -4.58
CA SER A 398 -1.47 4.64 -3.26
C SER A 398 -1.76 6.06 -2.74
N ILE A 399 -2.39 6.89 -3.59
CA ILE A 399 -2.63 8.31 -3.36
C ILE A 399 -3.93 8.50 -2.56
N LEU A 400 -3.87 9.36 -1.54
CA LEU A 400 -4.99 9.83 -0.75
C LEU A 400 -5.05 11.37 -0.80
N GLN A 401 -6.24 11.94 -0.64
CA GLN A 401 -6.47 13.38 -0.66
C GLN A 401 -7.26 13.81 0.56
N ASN A 402 -6.62 14.57 1.45
CA ASN A 402 -7.24 15.12 2.64
C ASN A 402 -7.58 16.60 2.43
N ALA A 403 -8.88 16.94 2.39
CA ALA A 403 -9.32 18.31 2.17
C ALA A 403 -10.68 18.61 2.80
N PHE A 404 -10.95 19.90 3.04
CA PHE A 404 -12.32 20.38 3.20
C PHE A 404 -12.92 20.57 1.82
N ARG A 405 -13.86 19.69 1.45
CA ARG A 405 -14.59 19.72 0.18
C ARG A 405 -15.83 20.61 0.32
N PRO A 406 -15.92 21.74 -0.41
CA PRO A 406 -17.11 22.61 -0.36
C PRO A 406 -18.40 21.87 -0.76
N GLU A 407 -18.33 20.93 -1.70
CA GLU A 407 -19.45 20.16 -2.23
C GLU A 407 -20.14 19.31 -1.15
N SER A 408 -19.38 18.81 -0.17
CA SER A 408 -19.90 18.04 0.97
C SER A 408 -20.95 18.81 1.77
N GLU A 409 -20.79 20.13 1.91
CA GLU A 409 -21.74 20.99 2.63
C GLU A 409 -23.05 21.15 1.84
N GLY A 410 -22.95 21.29 0.51
CA GLY A 410 -24.11 21.30 -0.39
C GLY A 410 -24.90 19.98 -0.30
N GLN A 411 -24.20 18.84 -0.36
CA GLN A 411 -24.81 17.51 -0.23
C GLN A 411 -25.52 17.32 1.12
N VAL A 412 -24.87 17.69 2.22
CA VAL A 412 -25.42 17.59 3.58
C VAL A 412 -26.69 18.45 3.74
N MET A 413 -26.64 19.73 3.31
CA MET A 413 -27.79 20.63 3.45
C MET A 413 -28.94 20.28 2.51
N ALA A 414 -28.66 19.71 1.34
CA ALA A 414 -29.69 19.22 0.41
C ALA A 414 -30.46 18.03 0.99
N ARG A 415 -29.76 17.00 1.50
CA ARG A 415 -30.41 15.85 2.16
C ARG A 415 -31.23 16.30 3.36
N PHE A 416 -30.65 17.12 4.25
CA PHE A 416 -31.38 17.69 5.39
C PHE A 416 -32.67 18.42 4.98
N ALA A 417 -32.62 19.25 3.93
CA ALA A 417 -33.78 20.01 3.48
C ALA A 417 -34.90 19.10 2.97
N VAL A 418 -34.58 18.12 2.12
CA VAL A 418 -35.60 17.30 1.44
C VAL A 418 -36.04 16.09 2.28
N GLU A 419 -35.14 15.50 3.08
CA GLU A 419 -35.37 14.24 3.80
C GLU A 419 -35.81 14.49 5.26
N GLU A 420 -35.14 15.39 5.99
CA GLU A 420 -35.49 15.70 7.39
C GLU A 420 -36.53 16.83 7.53
N LYS A 421 -36.53 17.81 6.62
CA LYS A 421 -37.48 18.94 6.64
C LYS A 421 -38.60 18.85 5.60
N ASN A 422 -38.54 17.89 4.67
CA ASN A 422 -39.52 17.72 3.60
C ASN A 422 -39.78 19.00 2.77
N LEU A 423 -38.77 19.86 2.64
CA LEU A 423 -38.76 21.05 1.80
C LEU A 423 -38.57 20.56 0.36
N ARG A 424 -39.57 20.75 -0.50
CA ARG A 424 -39.60 20.14 -1.85
C ARG A 424 -39.23 21.12 -2.95
N ARG A 425 -39.45 22.41 -2.71
CA ARG A 425 -39.26 23.49 -3.68
C ARG A 425 -38.23 24.46 -3.12
N ILE A 426 -37.02 24.51 -3.68
CA ILE A 426 -35.90 25.25 -3.10
C ILE A 426 -35.35 26.29 -4.08
N ALA A 427 -35.07 27.49 -3.59
CA ALA A 427 -34.37 28.54 -4.32
C ALA A 427 -32.90 28.65 -3.87
N ILE A 428 -32.02 29.19 -4.71
CA ILE A 428 -30.59 29.38 -4.42
C ILE A 428 -30.16 30.82 -4.72
N LEU A 429 -29.43 31.44 -3.79
CA LEU A 429 -28.77 32.76 -3.94
C LEU A 429 -27.28 32.62 -3.62
N ALA A 430 -26.44 32.53 -4.65
CA ALA A 430 -25.03 32.18 -4.53
C ALA A 430 -24.08 33.29 -5.04
N PRO A 431 -22.84 33.37 -4.55
CA PRO A 431 -21.81 34.23 -5.12
C PRO A 431 -21.29 33.66 -6.45
N ASP A 432 -21.18 34.50 -7.48
CA ASP A 432 -20.61 34.15 -8.79
C ASP A 432 -19.10 33.92 -8.66
N THR A 433 -18.74 32.69 -8.30
CA THR A 433 -17.42 32.22 -7.85
C THR A 433 -17.30 30.70 -8.02
N GLU A 434 -16.08 30.17 -8.10
CA GLU A 434 -15.83 28.71 -8.10
C GLU A 434 -16.52 28.01 -6.91
N TYR A 435 -16.45 28.59 -5.71
CA TYR A 435 -17.13 28.09 -4.50
C TYR A 435 -18.66 28.07 -4.67
N GLY A 436 -19.26 29.19 -5.08
CA GLY A 436 -20.72 29.30 -5.22
C GLY A 436 -21.29 28.42 -6.32
N HIS A 437 -20.57 28.24 -7.44
CA HIS A 437 -20.95 27.32 -8.51
C HIS A 437 -20.86 25.85 -8.04
N LEU A 438 -19.73 25.42 -7.45
CA LEU A 438 -19.57 24.05 -6.94
C LEU A 438 -20.62 23.67 -5.89
N LEU A 439 -20.95 24.58 -4.96
CA LEU A 439 -22.03 24.33 -3.99
C LEU A 439 -23.41 24.32 -4.64
N THR A 440 -23.66 25.20 -5.60
CA THR A 440 -24.95 25.24 -6.31
C THR A 440 -25.16 23.96 -7.11
N GLU A 441 -24.14 23.46 -7.79
CA GLU A 441 -24.18 22.18 -8.54
C GLU A 441 -24.43 21.00 -7.59
N ALA A 442 -23.58 20.79 -6.58
CA ALA A 442 -23.68 19.65 -5.66
C ALA A 442 -24.97 19.65 -4.81
N PHE A 443 -25.43 20.83 -4.37
CA PHE A 443 -26.73 20.97 -3.69
C PHE A 443 -27.88 20.69 -4.65
N SER A 444 -27.84 21.24 -5.87
CA SER A 444 -28.91 21.03 -6.86
C SER A 444 -29.04 19.58 -7.28
N GLU A 445 -27.93 18.89 -7.55
CA GLU A 445 -27.94 17.46 -7.90
C GLU A 445 -28.57 16.64 -6.77
N THR A 446 -28.11 16.87 -5.54
CA THR A 446 -28.58 16.13 -4.35
C THR A 446 -30.06 16.40 -4.07
N VAL A 447 -30.55 17.64 -4.23
CA VAL A 447 -31.98 17.96 -4.08
C VAL A 447 -32.84 17.18 -5.08
N HIS A 448 -32.40 17.05 -6.34
CA HIS A 448 -33.14 16.23 -7.32
C HIS A 448 -33.05 14.73 -7.00
N GLN A 449 -31.91 14.22 -6.54
CA GLN A 449 -31.75 12.82 -6.13
C GLN A 449 -32.68 12.46 -4.95
N SER A 450 -32.82 13.34 -3.95
CA SER A 450 -33.75 13.16 -2.80
C SER A 450 -35.23 13.45 -3.13
N GLY A 451 -35.55 13.80 -4.38
CA GLY A 451 -36.93 14.03 -4.85
C GLY A 451 -37.50 15.41 -4.48
N GLY A 452 -36.65 16.43 -4.38
CA GLY A 452 -37.03 17.84 -4.40
C GLY A 452 -36.84 18.45 -5.79
N THR A 453 -36.90 19.78 -5.89
CA THR A 453 -36.69 20.53 -7.14
C THR A 453 -36.10 21.90 -6.85
N ILE A 454 -35.08 22.29 -7.61
CA ILE A 454 -34.57 23.66 -7.60
C ILE A 454 -35.45 24.52 -8.50
N VAL A 455 -36.15 25.47 -7.89
CA VAL A 455 -37.13 26.32 -8.57
C VAL A 455 -36.41 27.42 -9.35
N ARG A 456 -35.43 28.08 -8.72
CA ARG A 456 -34.59 29.15 -9.29
C ARG A 456 -33.23 29.17 -8.60
N ALA A 457 -32.18 29.43 -9.35
CA ALA A 457 -30.86 29.80 -8.82
C ALA A 457 -30.45 31.17 -9.38
N THR A 458 -29.85 32.02 -8.54
CA THR A 458 -29.35 33.34 -8.94
C THR A 458 -27.94 33.57 -8.39
N PHE A 459 -27.07 34.13 -9.24
CA PHE A 459 -25.65 34.36 -8.93
C PHE A 459 -25.35 35.86 -8.86
N TYR A 460 -24.80 36.33 -7.74
CA TYR A 460 -24.41 37.73 -7.53
C TYR A 460 -22.89 37.92 -7.66
N PRO A 461 -22.38 39.02 -8.26
CA PRO A 461 -20.96 39.29 -8.34
C PRO A 461 -20.30 39.41 -6.96
N SER A 462 -19.08 38.87 -6.85
CA SER A 462 -18.25 38.96 -5.65
C SER A 462 -18.13 40.40 -5.11
N GLY A 463 -18.31 40.59 -3.80
CA GLY A 463 -18.20 41.91 -3.16
C GLY A 463 -19.40 42.85 -3.36
N SER A 464 -20.54 42.34 -3.85
CA SER A 464 -21.81 43.07 -3.90
C SER A 464 -22.25 43.59 -2.52
N ARG A 465 -23.02 44.68 -2.51
CA ARG A 465 -23.57 45.32 -1.30
C ARG A 465 -25.09 45.49 -1.33
N ASP A 466 -25.63 45.84 -2.49
CA ASP A 466 -27.06 45.68 -2.80
C ASP A 466 -27.25 44.30 -3.44
N PHE A 467 -28.05 43.45 -2.80
CA PHE A 467 -28.42 42.11 -3.27
C PHE A 467 -29.85 42.10 -3.85
N SER A 468 -30.57 43.22 -3.76
CA SER A 468 -31.93 43.39 -4.25
C SER A 468 -32.17 42.94 -5.70
N PRO A 469 -31.25 43.11 -6.68
CA PRO A 469 -31.47 42.64 -8.05
C PRO A 469 -31.69 41.12 -8.12
N TRP A 470 -30.83 40.35 -7.45
CA TRP A 470 -30.88 38.89 -7.45
C TRP A 470 -32.00 38.35 -6.56
N ILE A 471 -32.28 39.00 -5.43
CA ILE A 471 -33.43 38.66 -4.59
C ILE A 471 -34.75 38.88 -5.35
N LYS A 472 -34.93 40.04 -6.02
CA LYS A 472 -36.10 40.29 -6.90
C LYS A 472 -36.24 39.22 -7.99
N ALA A 473 -35.12 38.78 -8.56
CA ALA A 473 -35.09 37.74 -9.58
C ALA A 473 -35.51 36.35 -9.06
N LEU A 474 -35.55 36.13 -7.73
CA LEU A 474 -36.14 34.93 -7.11
C LEU A 474 -37.66 35.06 -6.90
N VAL A 475 -38.15 36.20 -6.38
CA VAL A 475 -39.58 36.37 -5.98
C VAL A 475 -40.55 36.60 -7.15
N ASN A 476 -40.06 36.55 -8.40
CA ASN A 476 -40.83 36.56 -9.64
C ASN A 476 -41.93 37.66 -9.73
N ALA A 477 -41.66 38.84 -9.20
CA ALA A 477 -42.63 39.93 -9.12
C ALA A 477 -42.95 40.51 -10.52
N ASP A 478 -44.23 40.45 -10.94
CA ASP A 478 -44.69 41.12 -12.17
C ASP A 478 -44.41 42.63 -12.07
N PRO A 479 -43.67 43.23 -13.02
CA PRO A 479 -43.42 44.67 -13.06
C PRO A 479 -44.70 45.53 -13.01
N LYS A 480 -45.82 45.03 -13.53
CA LYS A 480 -47.13 45.71 -13.47
C LYS A 480 -47.65 45.82 -12.05
N ASP A 481 -47.46 44.78 -11.25
CA ASP A 481 -47.95 44.72 -9.87
C ASP A 481 -47.14 45.65 -8.96
N LEU A 482 -45.82 45.70 -9.16
CA LEU A 482 -44.95 46.69 -8.53
C LEU A 482 -45.31 48.13 -8.95
N GLN A 483 -45.60 48.36 -10.24
CA GLN A 483 -46.04 49.68 -10.73
C GLN A 483 -47.43 50.09 -10.22
N ALA A 484 -48.37 49.14 -10.06
CA ALA A 484 -49.69 49.40 -9.49
C ALA A 484 -49.57 49.82 -8.01
N ARG A 485 -48.76 49.10 -7.23
CA ARG A 485 -48.47 49.42 -5.82
C ARG A 485 -47.77 50.78 -5.68
N ALA A 486 -46.80 51.08 -6.55
CA ALA A 486 -46.11 52.39 -6.58
C ALA A 486 -47.01 53.56 -7.04
N ARG A 487 -48.08 53.30 -7.80
CA ARG A 487 -49.10 54.31 -8.16
C ARG A 487 -50.10 54.54 -7.02
N ASN A 488 -50.53 53.47 -6.33
CA ASN A 488 -51.47 53.60 -5.21
C ASN A 488 -50.84 54.32 -4.01
N ASN A 489 -49.58 54.04 -3.67
CA ASN A 489 -48.82 54.76 -2.64
C ASN A 489 -48.46 56.22 -3.02
N ARG A 490 -49.01 56.76 -4.12
CA ARG A 490 -48.82 58.15 -4.55
C ARG A 490 -50.08 59.00 -4.49
N LYS A 491 -51.15 58.48 -3.87
CA LYS A 491 -52.33 59.22 -3.45
C LYS A 491 -52.35 59.36 -1.93
N GLU A 492 -51.57 60.31 -1.43
CA GLU A 492 -51.90 60.98 -0.18
C GLU A 492 -53.07 61.91 -0.50
N GLU A 493 -54.27 61.61 0.01
CA GLU A 493 -55.30 62.64 0.19
C GLU A 493 -55.01 63.42 1.48
N PRO A 494 -55.51 64.67 1.65
CA PRO A 494 -54.95 65.60 2.61
C PRO A 494 -55.07 65.19 4.09
N LEU A 495 -54.14 65.71 4.90
CA LEU A 495 -54.16 65.58 6.36
C LEU A 495 -55.29 66.42 6.98
N ASP A 496 -56.44 65.79 7.22
CA ASP A 496 -57.44 66.27 8.19
C ASP A 496 -57.19 65.67 9.59
N PRO A 497 -57.61 66.35 10.69
CA PRO A 497 -57.02 66.09 12.01
C PRO A 497 -57.84 65.14 12.89
N VAL A 498 -57.15 64.12 13.41
CA VAL A 498 -57.47 63.39 14.66
C VAL A 498 -58.81 62.65 14.72
N GLU A 499 -58.77 61.34 14.46
CA GLU A 499 -59.41 60.34 15.33
C GLU A 499 -58.56 59.04 15.36
N PRO A 500 -58.54 58.27 16.47
CA PRO A 500 -57.64 57.13 16.62
C PRO A 500 -58.21 55.88 15.92
N LEU A 501 -57.61 55.49 14.79
CA LEU A 501 -57.97 54.26 14.07
C LEU A 501 -57.68 53.01 14.92
N ALA A 502 -58.76 52.44 15.47
CA ALA A 502 -58.72 51.19 16.20
C ALA A 502 -58.45 49.97 15.30
N SER A 503 -57.86 48.95 15.91
CA SER A 503 -57.81 47.54 15.44
C SER A 503 -57.25 47.29 14.03
N GLY A 504 -56.07 46.69 14.01
CA GLY A 504 -55.37 46.27 12.80
C GLY A 504 -56.20 45.45 11.80
N LYS A 505 -55.99 45.77 10.53
CA LYS A 505 -56.05 44.81 9.43
C LYS A 505 -54.64 44.64 8.89
N GLU A 506 -53.98 43.55 9.27
CA GLU A 506 -52.80 43.09 8.56
C GLU A 506 -53.14 42.87 7.09
N SER A 507 -52.25 43.30 6.19
CA SER A 507 -52.42 43.06 4.76
C SER A 507 -52.23 41.56 4.49
N SER A 508 -53.33 40.84 4.27
CA SER A 508 -53.38 39.38 4.12
C SER A 508 -52.79 38.84 2.80
N LEU A 509 -52.08 39.69 2.06
CA LEU A 509 -51.45 39.35 0.78
C LEU A 509 -50.14 38.61 1.01
N ARG A 510 -50.21 37.27 0.98
CA ARG A 510 -49.04 36.38 0.95
C ARG A 510 -48.09 36.77 -0.20
N PRO A 511 -46.76 36.71 -0.01
CA PRO A 511 -45.81 36.72 -1.12
C PRO A 511 -46.10 35.55 -2.07
N TRP A 512 -45.95 35.75 -3.38
CA TRP A 512 -45.97 34.65 -4.35
C TRP A 512 -44.56 34.02 -4.43
N THR A 513 -44.08 33.51 -3.31
CA THR A 513 -42.93 32.62 -3.25
C THR A 513 -43.38 31.21 -3.62
N ASP A 514 -42.93 30.70 -4.75
CA ASP A 514 -43.20 29.34 -5.20
C ASP A 514 -42.07 28.37 -4.79
N PHE A 515 -41.48 28.61 -3.63
CA PHE A 515 -40.46 27.80 -2.96
C PHE A 515 -40.61 27.86 -1.44
N ASP A 516 -40.22 26.78 -0.77
CA ASP A 516 -40.35 26.55 0.68
C ASP A 516 -39.08 26.97 1.43
N ALA A 517 -37.95 27.04 0.73
CA ALA A 517 -36.63 27.29 1.30
C ALA A 517 -35.71 28.07 0.35
N LEU A 518 -34.72 28.76 0.94
CA LEU A 518 -33.68 29.49 0.22
C LEU A 518 -32.30 29.08 0.76
N PHE A 519 -31.49 28.47 -0.10
CA PHE A 519 -30.09 28.14 0.17
C PHE A 519 -29.18 29.31 -0.22
N ILE A 520 -28.30 29.70 0.70
CA ILE A 520 -27.43 30.88 0.57
C ILE A 520 -25.99 30.48 0.90
N PRO A 521 -25.24 29.90 -0.07
CA PRO A 521 -23.84 29.52 0.08
C PRO A 521 -22.92 30.76 0.06
N ALA A 522 -23.10 31.63 1.06
CA ALA A 522 -22.44 32.91 1.21
C ALA A 522 -21.68 32.99 2.54
N ASN A 523 -20.72 33.93 2.63
CA ASN A 523 -20.00 34.16 3.88
C ASN A 523 -20.81 35.05 4.85
N ALA A 524 -20.51 34.97 6.15
CA ALA A 524 -21.19 35.73 7.20
C ALA A 524 -21.35 37.25 6.90
N GLN A 525 -20.39 37.89 6.23
CA GLN A 525 -20.44 39.33 5.95
C GLN A 525 -21.45 39.66 4.84
N GLU A 526 -21.53 38.80 3.82
CA GLU A 526 -22.55 38.88 2.77
C GLU A 526 -23.95 38.54 3.32
N VAL A 527 -24.09 37.50 4.15
CA VAL A 527 -25.38 37.10 4.74
C VAL A 527 -25.99 38.23 5.59
N ARG A 528 -25.17 38.97 6.36
CA ARG A 528 -25.64 40.15 7.12
C ARG A 528 -26.20 41.28 6.25
N LEU A 529 -25.84 41.33 4.96
CA LEU A 529 -26.38 42.29 4.00
C LEU A 529 -27.56 41.72 3.21
N ILE A 530 -27.51 40.43 2.85
CA ILE A 530 -28.56 39.69 2.14
C ILE A 530 -29.85 39.63 2.97
N ILE A 531 -29.77 39.26 4.25
CA ILE A 531 -30.93 38.89 5.06
C ILE A 531 -31.92 40.06 5.30
N PRO A 532 -31.49 41.29 5.66
CA PRO A 532 -32.40 42.44 5.75
C PRO A 532 -33.09 42.77 4.42
N GLN A 533 -32.40 42.55 3.29
CA GLN A 533 -32.95 42.76 1.95
C GLN A 533 -33.94 41.65 1.57
N ALA A 534 -33.65 40.40 1.94
CA ALA A 534 -34.58 39.28 1.81
C ALA A 534 -35.89 39.56 2.58
N ALA A 535 -35.79 40.03 3.83
CA ALA A 535 -36.92 40.41 4.67
C ALA A 535 -37.74 41.58 4.08
N PHE A 536 -37.09 42.56 3.43
CA PHE A 536 -37.77 43.63 2.69
C PHE A 536 -38.61 43.05 1.53
N PHE A 537 -38.08 42.09 0.78
CA PHE A 537 -38.81 41.34 -0.26
C PHE A 537 -39.72 40.22 0.29
N LYS A 538 -39.98 40.21 1.61
CA LYS A 538 -40.86 39.27 2.34
C LYS A 538 -40.41 37.80 2.31
N LEU A 539 -39.15 37.54 1.95
CA LEU A 539 -38.50 36.27 2.25
C LEU A 539 -38.08 36.32 3.72
N ARG A 540 -38.69 35.50 4.58
CA ARG A 540 -38.40 35.48 6.03
C ARG A 540 -38.77 34.13 6.63
N GLN A 541 -38.20 33.85 7.80
CA GLN A 541 -38.65 32.78 8.69
C GLN A 541 -39.99 33.17 9.37
N PRO A 542 -40.90 32.21 9.64
CA PRO A 542 -40.82 30.78 9.31
C PRO A 542 -41.37 30.43 7.91
N GLU A 543 -41.88 31.39 7.13
CA GLU A 543 -42.51 31.08 5.83
C GLU A 543 -41.54 30.56 4.76
N ILE A 544 -40.26 30.96 4.83
CA ILE A 544 -39.16 30.48 3.99
C ILE A 544 -38.04 30.00 4.89
N THR A 545 -37.69 28.71 4.81
CA THR A 545 -36.55 28.18 5.57
C THR A 545 -35.24 28.65 4.94
N PHE A 546 -34.43 29.40 5.68
CA PHE A 546 -33.08 29.76 5.24
C PHE A 546 -32.08 28.65 5.55
N LEU A 547 -31.26 28.31 4.56
CA LEU A 547 -30.25 27.25 4.60
C LEU A 547 -28.86 27.83 4.28
N GLY A 548 -27.85 27.50 5.09
CA GLY A 548 -26.50 28.05 5.01
C GLY A 548 -25.37 27.01 5.08
N THR A 549 -24.13 27.50 5.08
CA THR A 549 -22.89 26.70 5.02
C THR A 549 -22.01 26.93 6.25
N SER A 550 -20.87 26.24 6.38
CA SER A 550 -19.94 26.43 7.51
C SER A 550 -19.40 27.86 7.63
N LEU A 551 -19.43 28.63 6.53
CA LEU A 551 -19.07 30.05 6.50
C LEU A 551 -20.03 30.95 7.29
N TRP A 552 -21.22 30.45 7.66
CA TRP A 552 -22.14 31.11 8.57
C TRP A 552 -21.66 31.06 10.03
N ASN A 553 -20.83 30.09 10.41
CA ASN A 553 -20.40 29.89 11.80
C ASN A 553 -19.30 30.88 12.22
N LYS A 554 -19.68 32.17 12.33
CA LYS A 554 -18.81 33.28 12.72
C LYS A 554 -19.54 34.15 13.77
N PRO A 555 -18.90 34.51 14.90
CA PRO A 555 -19.53 35.36 15.93
C PRO A 555 -19.97 36.75 15.47
N GLU A 556 -19.63 37.18 14.26
CA GLU A 556 -20.13 38.41 13.65
C GLU A 556 -21.50 38.28 12.98
N LEU A 557 -21.90 37.05 12.57
CA LEU A 557 -23.23 36.80 12.01
C LEU A 557 -24.32 36.92 13.09
N PHE A 558 -24.03 36.52 14.33
CA PHE A 558 -25.00 36.41 15.42
C PHE A 558 -25.01 37.65 16.35
N ARG A 559 -24.74 38.84 15.78
CA ARG A 559 -24.86 40.14 16.48
C ARG A 559 -26.15 40.83 16.07
N GLU A 560 -26.52 41.86 16.83
CA GLU A 560 -27.71 42.70 16.62
C GLU A 560 -27.96 43.04 15.14
N GLY A 561 -29.25 43.01 14.74
CA GLY A 561 -29.70 43.29 13.38
C GLY A 561 -29.77 42.07 12.46
N THR A 562 -29.76 40.85 13.00
CA THR A 562 -29.80 39.59 12.23
C THR A 562 -30.95 38.66 12.62
N ASP A 563 -31.89 39.15 13.42
CA ASP A 563 -32.99 38.41 14.06
C ASP A 563 -33.84 37.58 13.07
N PHE A 564 -33.92 38.01 11.81
CA PHE A 564 -34.55 37.28 10.70
C PHE A 564 -33.89 35.92 10.36
N LEU A 565 -32.72 35.62 10.92
CA LEU A 565 -32.07 34.30 10.86
C LEU A 565 -32.59 33.32 11.92
N GLN A 566 -33.39 33.74 12.90
CA GLN A 566 -33.88 32.81 13.92
C GLN A 566 -34.71 31.68 13.29
N GLY A 567 -34.36 30.43 13.58
CA GLY A 567 -34.91 29.23 12.95
C GLY A 567 -34.24 28.80 11.64
N ALA A 568 -33.25 29.54 11.13
CA ALA A 568 -32.42 29.11 10.00
C ALA A 568 -31.45 27.98 10.37
N PHE A 569 -30.99 27.24 9.38
CA PHE A 569 -30.09 26.09 9.56
C PHE A 569 -28.84 26.21 8.71
N PHE A 570 -27.70 25.73 9.22
CA PHE A 570 -26.48 25.54 8.43
C PHE A 570 -25.74 24.27 8.91
N CYS A 571 -24.91 23.70 8.04
CA CYS A 571 -24.03 22.59 8.41
C CYS A 571 -22.63 23.08 8.78
N ASP A 572 -21.99 22.42 9.75
CA ASP A 572 -20.57 22.61 10.04
C ASP A 572 -19.95 21.34 10.64
N THR A 573 -18.64 21.27 10.53
CA THR A 573 -17.74 20.38 11.27
C THR A 573 -17.82 20.59 12.79
N ASP A 574 -17.30 19.64 13.57
CA ASP A 574 -17.48 19.62 15.03
C ASP A 574 -16.82 20.83 15.73
N ASP A 575 -17.64 21.80 16.12
CA ASP A 575 -17.22 23.01 16.82
C ASP A 575 -16.50 22.71 18.14
N VAL A 576 -16.90 21.65 18.86
CA VAL A 576 -16.28 21.25 20.13
C VAL A 576 -14.86 20.71 19.92
N ALA A 577 -14.63 19.89 18.89
CA ALA A 577 -13.30 19.43 18.52
C ALA A 577 -12.43 20.59 18.01
N ARG A 578 -12.99 21.43 17.14
CA ARG A 578 -12.30 22.57 16.54
C ARG A 578 -11.88 23.61 17.58
N ASN A 579 -12.75 23.94 18.53
CA ASN A 579 -12.42 24.86 19.62
C ASN A 579 -11.34 24.27 20.54
N ARG A 580 -11.37 22.95 20.81
CA ARG A 580 -10.32 22.24 21.56
C ARG A 580 -8.97 22.27 20.85
N PHE A 581 -8.94 22.00 19.54
CA PHE A 581 -7.74 22.08 18.71
C PHE A 581 -7.19 23.50 18.67
N ASN A 582 -8.03 24.50 18.34
CA ASN A 582 -7.65 25.92 18.28
C ASN A 582 -7.05 26.40 19.61
N THR A 583 -7.69 26.06 20.73
CA THR A 583 -7.22 26.42 22.08
C THR A 583 -5.87 25.80 22.39
N SER A 584 -5.69 24.49 22.12
CA SER A 584 -4.42 23.79 22.38
C SER A 584 -3.27 24.29 21.48
N PHE A 585 -3.57 24.60 20.22
CA PHE A 585 -2.62 25.17 19.26
C PHE A 585 -2.19 26.58 19.70
N PHE A 586 -3.16 27.46 20.00
CA PHE A 586 -2.89 28.83 20.46
C PHE A 586 -2.16 28.83 21.82
N GLN A 587 -2.51 27.94 22.75
CA GLN A 587 -1.78 27.78 24.01
C GLN A 587 -0.29 27.49 23.77
N THR A 588 0.04 26.65 22.78
CA THR A 588 1.41 26.26 22.46
C THR A 588 2.18 27.36 21.69
N TRP A 589 1.61 27.89 20.61
CA TRP A 589 2.32 28.73 19.64
C TRP A 589 1.92 30.21 19.60
N LYS A 590 0.88 30.62 20.35
CA LYS A 590 0.30 31.98 20.36
C LYS A 590 -0.23 32.47 19.01
N GLU A 591 -0.49 31.54 18.10
CA GLU A 591 -1.05 31.77 16.77
C GLU A 591 -2.40 31.03 16.63
N THR A 592 -3.30 31.56 15.81
CA THR A 592 -4.57 30.88 15.47
C THR A 592 -4.34 29.98 14.26
N PRO A 593 -4.67 28.68 14.33
CA PRO A 593 -4.51 27.78 13.19
C PRO A 593 -5.57 28.02 12.12
N SER A 594 -5.19 27.79 10.87
CA SER A 594 -6.07 27.77 9.70
C SER A 594 -6.74 26.40 9.51
N SER A 595 -7.70 26.32 8.58
CA SER A 595 -8.24 25.02 8.15
C SER A 595 -7.19 24.12 7.48
N LEU A 596 -6.17 24.68 6.81
CA LEU A 596 -5.08 23.87 6.24
C LEU A 596 -4.28 23.16 7.35
N ASP A 597 -4.03 23.86 8.46
CA ASP A 597 -3.35 23.29 9.63
C ASP A 597 -4.12 22.10 10.22
N MET A 598 -5.45 22.14 10.19
CA MET A 598 -6.31 21.01 10.58
C MET A 598 -6.09 19.80 9.65
N LEU A 599 -5.89 19.99 8.35
CA LEU A 599 -5.61 18.87 7.42
C LEU A 599 -4.27 18.18 7.71
N ALA A 600 -3.22 18.93 8.06
CA ALA A 600 -1.93 18.35 8.45
C ALA A 600 -2.03 17.57 9.77
N TYR A 601 -2.79 18.10 10.74
CA TYR A 601 -3.08 17.39 12.00
C TYR A 601 -3.88 16.11 11.76
N ASP A 602 -5.00 16.20 11.04
CA ASP A 602 -5.90 15.08 10.71
C ASP A 602 -5.14 13.96 10.01
N SER A 603 -4.25 14.30 9.07
CA SER A 603 -3.47 13.31 8.30
C SER A 603 -2.54 12.49 9.18
N ILE A 604 -1.83 13.11 10.14
CA ILE A 604 -1.01 12.36 11.10
C ILE A 604 -1.89 11.61 12.11
N ALA A 605 -3.00 12.19 12.57
CA ALA A 605 -3.93 11.51 13.48
C ALA A 605 -4.52 10.22 12.86
N LEU A 606 -4.83 10.24 11.57
CA LEU A 606 -5.31 9.08 10.81
C LEU A 606 -4.24 7.98 10.71
N VAL A 607 -3.00 8.32 10.34
CA VAL A 607 -1.89 7.37 10.32
C VAL A 607 -1.62 6.81 11.71
N ALA A 608 -1.56 7.67 12.73
CA ALA A 608 -1.37 7.32 14.13
C ALA A 608 -2.42 6.32 14.64
N GLN A 609 -3.72 6.57 14.37
CA GLN A 609 -4.78 5.65 14.75
C GLN A 609 -4.68 4.32 13.98
N SER A 610 -4.39 4.36 12.69
CA SER A 610 -4.23 3.15 11.86
C SER A 610 -3.03 2.29 12.30
N LEU A 611 -1.98 2.90 12.88
CA LEU A 611 -0.86 2.18 13.49
C LEU A 611 -1.22 1.48 14.80
N ARG A 612 -2.08 2.09 15.64
CA ARG A 612 -2.60 1.42 16.85
C ARG A 612 -3.42 0.21 16.46
N GLU A 613 -4.34 0.38 15.52
CA GLU A 613 -5.23 -0.68 15.08
C GLU A 613 -4.46 -1.81 14.37
N ALA A 614 -3.41 -1.49 13.60
CA ALA A 614 -2.50 -2.49 13.02
C ALA A 614 -1.81 -3.36 14.08
N ARG A 615 -1.39 -2.77 15.21
CA ARG A 615 -0.77 -3.50 16.33
C ARG A 615 -1.74 -4.43 17.07
N MET A 616 -3.03 -4.14 17.06
CA MET A 616 -4.06 -4.97 17.72
C MET A 616 -4.64 -6.04 16.78
N SER A 617 -4.85 -5.70 15.51
CA SER A 617 -5.53 -6.55 14.52
C SER A 617 -4.59 -7.41 13.67
N GLY A 618 -3.29 -7.11 13.64
CA GLY A 618 -2.33 -7.74 12.72
C GLY A 618 -2.53 -7.36 11.25
N GLN A 619 -3.42 -6.42 10.93
CA GLN A 619 -3.61 -5.91 9.57
C GLN A 619 -2.58 -4.83 9.23
N SER A 620 -2.35 -4.61 7.93
CA SER A 620 -1.54 -3.48 7.48
C SER A 620 -2.23 -2.16 7.82
N TRP A 621 -1.51 -1.27 8.50
CA TRP A 621 -1.94 0.09 8.82
C TRP A 621 -2.48 0.85 7.60
N TYR A 622 -1.91 0.63 6.41
CA TYR A 622 -2.34 1.32 5.19
C TYR A 622 -3.66 0.74 4.66
N THR A 623 -3.88 -0.57 4.84
CA THR A 623 -5.15 -1.22 4.51
C THR A 623 -6.26 -0.76 5.45
N LEU A 624 -5.97 -0.59 6.74
CA LEU A 624 -6.89 0.01 7.71
C LEU A 624 -7.21 1.48 7.35
N LEU A 625 -6.17 2.28 7.06
CA LEU A 625 -6.30 3.69 6.67
C LEU A 625 -7.20 3.87 5.43
N LYS A 626 -7.03 3.01 4.41
CA LYS A 626 -7.82 3.02 3.18
C LYS A 626 -9.20 2.34 3.35
N GLY A 627 -9.35 1.46 4.33
CA GLY A 627 -10.58 0.77 4.70
C GLY A 627 -11.52 1.56 5.60
N GLY A 628 -11.47 2.90 5.57
CA GLY A 628 -12.38 3.76 6.34
C GLY A 628 -12.05 3.91 7.83
N GLN A 629 -10.80 3.70 8.26
CA GLN A 629 -10.40 3.96 9.66
C GLN A 629 -10.74 5.40 10.07
N GLN A 630 -11.68 5.52 11.00
CA GLN A 630 -12.10 6.80 11.59
C GLN A 630 -11.14 7.25 12.69
N VAL A 631 -10.93 8.56 12.81
CA VAL A 631 -10.29 9.21 13.97
C VAL A 631 -11.02 10.49 14.33
N GLN A 632 -10.99 10.87 15.61
CA GLN A 632 -11.38 12.19 16.06
C GLN A 632 -10.26 13.19 15.73
N GLY A 633 -10.36 13.85 14.58
CA GLY A 633 -9.43 14.88 14.12
C GLY A 633 -9.68 16.26 14.73
N ALA A 634 -8.98 17.26 14.20
CA ALA A 634 -9.06 18.66 14.62
C ALA A 634 -10.45 19.28 14.36
N ALA A 635 -11.15 18.82 13.31
CA ALA A 635 -12.48 19.30 12.93
C ALA A 635 -13.59 18.24 13.16
N GLY A 636 -13.37 17.31 14.09
CA GLY A 636 -14.29 16.19 14.35
C GLY A 636 -13.87 14.91 13.63
N ILE A 637 -14.82 14.02 13.39
CA ILE A 637 -14.55 12.69 12.82
C ILE A 637 -14.14 12.80 11.35
N VAL A 638 -13.01 12.19 11.02
CA VAL A 638 -12.45 12.10 9.66
C VAL A 638 -12.01 10.66 9.34
N TYR A 639 -12.14 10.26 8.08
CA TYR A 639 -11.70 8.98 7.50
C TYR A 639 -11.44 9.15 6.00
N PHE A 640 -10.89 8.14 5.31
CA PHE A 640 -10.84 8.08 3.84
C PHE A 640 -11.91 7.13 3.28
N ASP A 641 -12.51 7.48 2.15
CA ASP A 641 -13.39 6.59 1.39
C ASP A 641 -12.60 5.64 0.45
N GLU A 642 -13.31 4.72 -0.21
CA GLU A 642 -12.73 3.76 -1.16
C GLU A 642 -12.02 4.44 -2.35
N ASN A 643 -12.42 5.68 -2.69
CA ASN A 643 -11.82 6.51 -3.73
C ASN A 643 -10.58 7.28 -3.22
N GLY A 644 -10.20 7.12 -1.95
CA GLY A 644 -9.05 7.79 -1.34
C GLY A 644 -9.28 9.25 -0.94
N GLN A 645 -10.53 9.73 -0.94
CA GLN A 645 -10.87 11.10 -0.55
C GLN A 645 -11.26 11.17 0.94
N SER A 646 -10.86 12.21 1.66
CA SER A 646 -11.27 12.33 3.06
C SER A 646 -12.71 12.77 3.23
N ARG A 647 -13.45 12.01 4.05
CA ARG A 647 -14.82 12.26 4.46
C ARG A 647 -14.85 12.80 5.87
N ARG A 648 -15.84 13.63 6.18
CA ARG A 648 -16.05 14.22 7.52
C ARG A 648 -17.51 14.15 7.92
N ASN A 649 -17.75 13.97 9.21
CA ASN A 649 -19.10 14.09 9.76
C ASN A 649 -19.44 15.56 9.98
N TYR A 650 -20.50 16.02 9.31
CA TYR A 650 -21.07 17.35 9.50
C TYR A 650 -22.26 17.27 10.46
N PHE A 651 -22.42 18.33 11.25
CA PHE A 651 -23.53 18.51 12.17
C PHE A 651 -24.39 19.69 11.70
N LEU A 652 -25.68 19.58 11.93
CA LEU A 652 -26.63 20.66 11.64
C LEU A 652 -26.77 21.58 12.85
N TYR A 653 -26.67 22.87 12.62
CA TYR A 653 -26.86 23.93 13.62
C TYR A 653 -28.11 24.72 13.26
N ARG A 654 -28.99 24.95 14.24
CA ARG A 654 -30.11 25.90 14.13
C ARG A 654 -29.69 27.23 14.75
N ILE A 655 -30.05 28.35 14.15
CA ILE A 655 -29.85 29.68 14.75
C ILE A 655 -31.01 29.95 15.72
N ASP A 656 -30.68 30.01 17.01
CA ASP A 656 -31.58 30.42 18.09
C ASP A 656 -31.28 31.88 18.48
N ALA A 657 -32.09 32.48 19.34
CA ALA A 657 -31.90 33.89 19.75
C ALA A 657 -30.58 34.14 20.52
N ASP A 658 -30.02 33.09 21.12
CA ASP A 658 -28.71 33.06 21.78
C ASP A 658 -27.54 32.67 20.84
N GLY A 659 -27.81 32.43 19.55
CA GLY A 659 -26.81 32.07 18.54
C GLY A 659 -26.97 30.63 18.01
N PRO A 660 -25.93 30.05 17.37
CA PRO A 660 -26.02 28.75 16.73
C PRO A 660 -26.04 27.60 17.75
N ARG A 661 -27.12 26.83 17.76
CA ARG A 661 -27.30 25.64 18.60
C ARG A 661 -27.16 24.37 17.76
N LYS A 662 -26.20 23.53 18.13
CA LYS A 662 -25.98 22.20 17.52
C LYS A 662 -27.22 21.32 17.74
N THR A 663 -27.70 20.67 16.68
CA THR A 663 -28.83 19.74 16.73
C THR A 663 -28.36 18.30 16.88
N GLU A 664 -29.27 17.39 17.25
CA GLU A 664 -28.97 15.95 17.37
C GLU A 664 -28.83 15.25 16.00
N SER A 665 -29.30 15.88 14.91
CA SER A 665 -29.16 15.39 13.54
C SER A 665 -27.70 15.48 13.05
N MET A 666 -27.02 14.33 13.01
CA MET A 666 -25.74 14.15 12.33
C MET A 666 -25.97 13.50 10.96
N VAL A 667 -25.94 14.32 9.89
CA VAL A 667 -26.04 13.83 8.52
C VAL A 667 -24.73 13.13 8.16
N ARG A 668 -24.77 11.80 8.10
CA ARG A 668 -23.66 11.01 7.56
C ARG A 668 -23.61 11.16 6.04
N GLN A 669 -22.42 11.35 5.49
CA GLN A 669 -22.24 11.31 4.03
C GLN A 669 -22.56 9.89 3.51
N ASP A 670 -22.02 8.88 4.21
CA ASP A 670 -22.10 7.46 3.85
C ASP A 670 -22.42 6.56 5.07
N PRO A 671 -23.04 5.37 4.88
CA PRO A 671 -23.42 4.45 5.95
C PRO A 671 -22.25 3.59 6.45
N VAL A 672 -21.28 4.21 7.12
CA VAL A 672 -20.10 3.55 7.72
C VAL A 672 -20.31 3.30 9.23
N THR A 673 -19.47 2.43 9.82
CA THR A 673 -19.44 2.00 11.23
C THR A 673 -19.52 3.13 12.26
N PRO A 674 -19.98 2.85 13.50
CA PRO A 674 -20.14 3.87 14.54
C PRO A 674 -18.80 4.52 14.93
N PRO A 675 -18.81 5.80 15.39
CA PRO A 675 -17.58 6.52 15.72
C PRO A 675 -16.74 5.86 16.82
N PRO A 676 -15.41 6.00 16.80
CA PRO A 676 -14.57 5.67 17.95
C PRO A 676 -14.91 6.59 19.14
N ALA A 677 -14.73 6.09 20.36
CA ALA A 677 -14.97 6.86 21.57
C ALA A 677 -14.10 8.14 21.62
N PRO A 678 -14.61 9.27 22.15
CA PRO A 678 -13.88 10.53 22.17
C PRO A 678 -12.61 10.41 23.02
N PHE A 679 -11.50 10.94 22.48
CA PHE A 679 -10.18 10.87 23.10
C PHE A 679 -10.19 11.49 24.51
N GLN A 680 -10.16 10.64 25.54
CA GLN A 680 -9.88 11.08 26.90
C GLN A 680 -8.38 11.38 26.98
N ALA A 681 -8.04 12.66 27.10
CA ALA A 681 -6.68 13.03 27.50
C ALA A 681 -6.47 12.47 28.91
N GLY A 682 -5.58 11.48 29.03
CA GLY A 682 -5.20 10.93 30.34
C GLY A 682 -4.79 12.07 31.25
N THR A 683 -5.44 12.19 32.41
CA THR A 683 -5.21 13.29 33.34
C THR A 683 -3.74 13.34 33.70
N ALA A 684 -3.05 14.42 33.32
CA ALA A 684 -1.64 14.59 33.58
C ALA A 684 -1.41 14.68 35.10
N THR A 685 -1.10 13.55 35.73
CA THR A 685 -0.70 13.47 37.13
C THR A 685 0.46 14.45 37.34
N PRO A 686 0.34 15.45 38.22
CA PRO A 686 1.36 16.48 38.35
C PRO A 686 2.69 15.83 38.75
N MET A 687 3.74 16.09 37.97
CA MET A 687 5.01 15.40 38.09
C MET A 687 5.65 15.71 39.45
N ALA A 688 5.76 14.70 40.31
CA ALA A 688 6.35 14.86 41.64
C ALA A 688 7.83 15.25 41.53
N PRO A 689 8.34 16.16 42.39
CA PRO A 689 9.74 16.56 42.35
C PRO A 689 10.67 15.40 42.74
N PRO A 690 11.86 15.28 42.11
CA PRO A 690 12.75 14.16 42.33
C PRO A 690 13.48 14.27 43.68
N GLY A 691 13.17 13.40 44.65
CA GLY A 691 13.90 13.41 45.94
C GLY A 691 13.31 12.65 47.12
N ALA A 692 12.82 11.42 46.96
CA ALA A 692 12.54 10.54 48.10
C ALA A 692 12.76 9.06 47.74
N LEU A 693 13.49 8.33 48.59
CA LEU A 693 13.60 6.87 48.51
C LEU A 693 12.38 6.23 49.21
N PRO A 694 11.73 5.21 48.62
CA PRO A 694 10.64 4.50 49.28
C PRO A 694 11.19 3.59 50.42
N PRO A 695 10.48 3.46 51.56
CA PRO A 695 10.84 2.51 52.60
C PRO A 695 10.53 1.05 52.17
N PRO A 696 11.27 0.05 52.68
CA PRO A 696 11.10 -1.33 52.24
C PRO A 696 9.96 -2.08 52.95
N GLY A 697 9.14 -2.76 52.15
CA GLY A 697 8.48 -4.01 52.53
C GLY A 697 7.06 -3.94 53.12
N SER A 698 6.09 -4.43 52.35
CA SER A 698 5.31 -5.63 52.71
C SER A 698 4.57 -6.19 51.48
N PRO A 699 4.25 -7.50 51.40
CA PRO A 699 3.91 -8.15 50.14
C PRO A 699 2.41 -8.40 49.93
N GLY A 700 2.02 -8.50 48.65
CA GLY A 700 1.05 -9.49 48.19
C GLY A 700 -0.43 -9.08 48.14
N THR A 701 -0.93 -8.90 46.93
CA THR A 701 -2.17 -9.55 46.46
C THR A 701 -2.12 -9.68 44.94
N ALA A 702 -2.86 -10.62 44.36
CA ALA A 702 -2.70 -11.02 42.95
C ALA A 702 -4.05 -11.33 42.30
N TYR A 703 -4.07 -11.25 40.96
CA TYR A 703 -5.21 -11.44 40.05
C TYR A 703 -6.28 -10.32 40.18
N PHE A 704 -6.98 -9.92 39.11
CA PHE A 704 -7.01 -10.46 37.73
C PHE A 704 -6.46 -9.46 36.70
#